data_AF-A0A445AMW4-F1
#
_entry.id   AF-A0A445AMW4-F1
#
_cell.length_a   1.000
_cell.length_b   1.000
_cell.length_c   1.000
_cell.angle_alpha   90.00
_cell.angle_beta   90.00
_cell.angle_gamma   90.00
#
_symmetry.space_group_name_H-M   'P 1'
#
loop_
_entity.id
_entity.type
_entity.pdbx_description
1 polymer ?
#
loop_
_entity_poly.entity_id
_entity_poly.type
_entity_poly.pdbx_seq_one_letter_code
_entity_poly.pdbx_strand_id
1 'polypeptide(L)'
;MAAALVGGAVLSSIFNVVFDRMSSPEVANWIKGKKLTQKLLERLKTTLYSVQAFLIDAEQKQIKERAVKDWLGSLKDAMYVADDLLDEVFTKAATQKDPGTFFSRYLNLQDREIANRMEEIIERIESIVKQKDTLECFVYCSLYPKDYEFDKDELILLWMAENFLQPVGKNTLEEVGDEYFDELVARSFLQPHSNKKNKFVMHDLVHDLAMMFAGEFYFRAEGLENAVEVDVKTRHLSHNAKGNYPISKLMGVCDRIKHTRTFLAINLNEWIPFNMENAPCILLSHLKYLRALSFKSFPLESVPDSIGELIHLRYLDLSETDIVTLPESLGNLYNLQTLKLYRCRNLKLLPVGMKDLVNLRHLDIGGTQLHEMPKGMSKLKNLQFLSHYVVGKCDENKVTELGALANLQQSISIVELENVVNGGEALMARMADKDGIDSMMLGWSFDEVDEDTVDSQMERDILDKLRPHTNLKGLYISGYRGTTFPDWLGHSSYRNITTITLYGCRNCCMLPSLGQLPSLKHLQISKFESVGIVGAEFYFYENDKSCVETPPFQKLETLLFKSMPCWKEWRSMVLNAFPRLRELTIRKCPSLRGDLPIHLSSLQSLQIEKCDELSCCVPRAPAITTLSISGKHLVGSVVEAITNTQLTCLTSLSISHCSSQIWFPVSAIPPSLQELRIEGCRELEFQMDGQHHSLQELDIRSSCDSLASFSLLDSFPNLVTVEIEKCEKMASIVVSRSLSCLRYLWIKYCGSMKSVSTIWMAAPQLERLSLVGCPEINLCAPGVPHHSLRYLFISYCEKLVSTAAFMNSQFQGLIHLWIEGECESVKCLPKEGWLPASLESLTLSGLSVETLECNRLAHLTSLHELSIYECPKLENMEGEKLPASLKQLYIIGSPLLGKRCEMKDPQLWPKISHIPAIRMMKSTVVKVYSIPLKDTSSYGKQFNIRLSKGRTEIEAADKQRRECSDIGITIGATI
;
A
#
# COMPACT_ATOMS: atom_id res chain seq x y z
N MET A 1 -11.44 57.46 -1.84
CA MET A 1 -10.99 56.99 -3.18
C MET A 1 -9.77 57.73 -3.75
N ALA A 2 -9.23 58.81 -3.15
CA ALA A 2 -8.04 59.50 -3.70
C ALA A 2 -6.68 59.13 -3.05
N ALA A 3 -6.66 58.46 -1.89
CA ALA A 3 -5.41 58.12 -1.19
C ALA A 3 -4.85 56.71 -1.51
N ALA A 4 -5.58 55.88 -2.26
CA ALA A 4 -5.16 54.51 -2.59
C ALA A 4 -4.33 54.42 -3.90
N LEU A 5 -4.15 55.53 -4.62
CA LEU A 5 -3.50 55.53 -5.94
C LEU A 5 -1.99 55.85 -5.92
N VAL A 6 -1.41 56.21 -4.78
CA VAL A 6 -0.03 56.74 -4.70
C VAL A 6 1.01 55.65 -4.38
N GLY A 7 0.60 54.45 -3.96
CA GLY A 7 1.52 53.37 -3.57
C GLY A 7 2.02 52.48 -4.72
N GLY A 8 1.38 52.51 -5.88
CA GLY A 8 1.61 51.54 -6.97
C GLY A 8 2.54 52.00 -8.11
N ALA A 9 3.20 53.16 -8.01
CA ALA A 9 3.97 53.75 -9.12
C ALA A 9 5.50 53.79 -8.88
N VAL A 10 6.00 53.27 -7.76
CA VAL A 10 7.39 53.49 -7.31
C VAL A 10 8.34 52.38 -7.76
N LEU A 11 7.91 51.12 -7.83
CA LEU A 11 8.78 50.01 -8.23
C LEU A 11 8.84 49.93 -9.76
N SER A 12 7.70 50.12 -10.43
CA SER A 12 7.62 50.31 -11.88
C SER A 12 8.50 51.47 -12.40
N SER A 13 8.65 52.57 -11.64
CA SER A 13 9.54 53.68 -12.03
C SER A 13 11.02 53.36 -11.85
N ILE A 14 11.39 52.64 -10.79
CA ILE A 14 12.76 52.15 -10.56
C ILE A 14 13.19 51.18 -11.67
N PHE A 15 12.30 50.29 -12.12
CA PHE A 15 12.58 49.39 -13.24
C PHE A 15 12.95 50.16 -14.51
N ASN A 16 12.21 51.22 -14.83
CA ASN A 16 12.52 52.07 -15.99
C ASN A 16 13.88 52.76 -15.84
N VAL A 17 14.19 53.29 -14.65
CA VAL A 17 15.50 53.91 -14.37
C VAL A 17 16.65 52.92 -14.57
N VAL A 18 16.50 51.70 -14.05
CA VAL A 18 17.49 50.63 -14.21
C VAL A 18 17.64 50.20 -15.67
N PHE A 19 16.55 50.08 -16.43
CA PHE A 19 16.60 49.77 -17.86
C PHE A 19 17.24 50.89 -18.70
N ASP A 20 16.91 52.14 -18.41
CA ASP A 20 17.46 53.31 -19.09
C ASP A 20 18.97 53.42 -18.83
N ARG A 21 19.42 53.19 -17.59
CA ARG A 21 20.85 53.15 -17.23
C ARG A 21 21.58 52.00 -17.91
N MET A 22 21.01 50.80 -17.94
CA MET A 22 21.58 49.65 -18.67
C MET A 22 21.65 49.88 -20.19
N SER A 23 20.77 50.72 -20.73
CA SER A 23 20.71 51.04 -22.17
C SER A 23 21.48 52.31 -22.53
N SER A 24 22.16 52.94 -21.57
CA SER A 24 22.87 54.21 -21.78
C SER A 24 24.15 54.04 -22.63
N PRO A 25 24.47 55.03 -23.49
CA PRO A 25 25.70 55.04 -24.27
C PRO A 25 26.98 54.93 -23.42
N GLU A 26 26.96 55.49 -22.21
CA GLU A 26 28.07 55.50 -21.25
C GLU A 26 28.37 54.09 -20.72
N VAL A 27 27.33 53.36 -20.29
CA VAL A 27 27.47 51.96 -19.84
C VAL A 27 27.85 51.06 -21.00
N ALA A 28 27.27 51.26 -22.19
CA ALA A 28 27.62 50.51 -23.39
C ALA A 28 29.10 50.70 -23.81
N ASN A 29 29.62 51.93 -23.70
CA ASN A 29 31.02 52.24 -23.98
C ASN A 29 31.97 51.68 -22.92
N TRP A 30 31.58 51.66 -21.65
CA TRP A 30 32.37 51.09 -20.55
C TRP A 30 32.47 49.55 -20.61
N ILE A 31 31.43 48.87 -21.11
CA ILE A 31 31.39 47.41 -21.28
C ILE A 31 32.09 46.96 -22.58
N LYS A 32 32.33 47.89 -23.53
CA LYS A 32 32.94 47.59 -24.82
C LYS A 32 34.34 46.98 -24.64
N GLY A 33 34.45 45.68 -24.89
CA GLY A 33 35.68 44.88 -24.70
C GLY A 33 35.72 44.01 -23.44
N LYS A 34 34.73 44.11 -22.52
CA LYS A 34 34.63 43.34 -21.26
C LYS A 34 33.61 42.20 -21.36
N LYS A 35 34.03 41.07 -21.94
CA LYS A 35 33.15 39.95 -22.33
C LYS A 35 32.32 39.34 -21.18
N LEU A 36 32.89 39.23 -19.97
CA LEU A 36 32.21 38.67 -18.79
C LEU A 36 31.09 39.59 -18.30
N THR A 37 31.40 40.88 -18.15
CA THR A 37 30.45 41.92 -17.73
C THR A 37 29.30 42.06 -18.72
N GLN A 38 29.57 41.94 -20.03
CA GLN A 38 28.54 41.93 -21.07
C GLN A 38 27.56 40.75 -20.91
N LYS A 39 28.06 39.55 -20.59
CA LYS A 39 27.21 38.37 -20.37
C LYS A 39 26.35 38.52 -19.11
N LEU A 40 26.91 39.06 -18.03
CA LEU A 40 26.17 39.31 -16.78
C LEU A 40 25.09 40.39 -16.97
N LEU A 41 25.38 41.46 -17.73
CA LEU A 41 24.41 42.50 -18.03
C LEU A 41 23.21 41.95 -18.83
N GLU A 42 23.45 41.13 -19.85
CA GLU A 42 22.37 40.48 -20.61
C GLU A 42 21.55 39.50 -19.76
N ARG A 43 22.20 38.77 -18.85
CA ARG A 43 21.52 37.88 -17.89
C ARG A 43 20.64 38.70 -16.94
N LEU A 44 21.16 39.76 -16.33
CA LEU A 44 20.41 40.68 -15.48
C LEU A 44 19.21 41.27 -16.23
N LYS A 45 19.41 41.72 -17.47
CA LYS A 45 18.35 42.27 -18.32
C LYS A 45 17.23 41.25 -18.58
N THR A 46 17.60 40.01 -18.88
CA THR A 46 16.65 38.89 -19.06
C THR A 46 15.85 38.60 -17.79
N THR A 47 16.53 38.54 -16.64
CA THR A 47 15.88 38.32 -15.33
C THR A 47 14.96 39.49 -14.95
N LEU A 48 15.33 40.73 -15.26
CA LEU A 48 14.48 41.89 -14.99
C LEU A 48 13.26 41.94 -15.91
N TYR A 49 13.38 41.55 -17.18
CA TYR A 49 12.21 41.47 -18.07
C TYR A 49 11.21 40.40 -17.64
N SER A 50 11.67 39.27 -17.11
CA SER A 50 10.76 38.27 -16.57
C SER A 50 9.98 38.86 -15.40
N VAL A 51 10.65 39.54 -14.46
CA VAL A 51 10.03 40.20 -13.30
C VAL A 51 9.05 41.32 -13.67
N GLN A 52 9.40 42.14 -14.66
CA GLN A 52 8.56 43.25 -15.10
C GLN A 52 7.20 42.80 -15.64
N ALA A 53 7.14 41.64 -16.32
CA ALA A 53 5.92 41.14 -16.94
C ALA A 53 4.78 40.86 -15.94
N PHE A 54 5.10 40.73 -14.64
CA PHE A 54 4.12 40.44 -13.58
C PHE A 54 4.13 41.45 -12.43
N LEU A 55 4.97 42.49 -12.49
CA LEU A 55 5.13 43.50 -11.45
C LEU A 55 3.82 44.28 -11.18
N ILE A 56 3.08 44.60 -12.25
CA ILE A 56 1.82 45.37 -12.17
C ILE A 56 0.75 44.61 -11.39
N ASP A 57 0.68 43.28 -11.56
CA ASP A 57 -0.27 42.41 -10.84
C ASP A 57 0.11 42.28 -9.35
N ALA A 58 1.40 42.12 -9.06
CA ALA A 58 1.92 42.08 -7.69
C ALA A 58 1.70 43.42 -6.96
N GLU A 59 1.97 44.56 -7.61
CA GLU A 59 1.77 45.90 -7.03
C GLU A 59 0.29 46.18 -6.67
N GLN A 60 -0.68 45.57 -7.36
CA GLN A 60 -2.09 45.65 -7.00
C GLN A 60 -2.45 44.74 -5.81
N LYS A 61 -1.88 43.54 -5.76
CA LYS A 61 -2.16 42.52 -4.72
C LYS A 61 -1.56 42.86 -3.35
N GLN A 62 -0.48 43.65 -3.29
CA GLN A 62 0.19 44.06 -2.05
C GLN A 62 -0.71 44.81 -1.05
N ILE A 63 -1.80 45.40 -1.52
CA ILE A 63 -2.74 46.18 -0.70
C ILE A 63 -3.54 45.27 0.24
N LYS A 64 -3.75 44.01 -0.18
CA LYS A 64 -4.55 43.03 0.56
C LYS A 64 -3.72 41.89 1.15
N GLU A 65 -2.57 41.58 0.57
CA GLU A 65 -1.78 40.40 0.92
C GLU A 65 -0.39 40.77 1.48
N ARG A 66 -0.15 40.42 2.75
CA ARG A 66 1.06 40.80 3.49
C ARG A 66 2.33 40.14 2.93
N ALA A 67 2.28 38.89 2.48
CA ALA A 67 3.48 38.28 1.88
C ALA A 67 3.79 38.81 0.49
N VAL A 68 2.79 39.25 -0.30
CA VAL A 68 3.06 39.95 -1.56
C VAL A 68 3.75 41.28 -1.26
N LYS A 69 3.37 41.96 -0.17
CA LYS A 69 4.06 43.16 0.32
C LYS A 69 5.50 42.87 0.79
N ASP A 70 5.73 41.78 1.51
CA ASP A 70 7.08 41.41 2.00
C ASP A 70 7.99 40.90 0.85
N TRP A 71 7.44 40.15 -0.10
CA TRP A 71 8.10 39.74 -1.34
C TRP A 71 8.45 40.94 -2.22
N LEU A 72 7.49 41.85 -2.45
CA LEU A 72 7.76 43.12 -3.14
C LEU A 72 8.78 43.97 -2.39
N GLY A 73 8.78 43.95 -1.06
CA GLY A 73 9.78 44.63 -0.22
C GLY A 73 11.19 44.07 -0.45
N SER A 74 11.32 42.75 -0.52
CA SER A 74 12.59 42.07 -0.80
C SER A 74 13.07 42.33 -2.24
N LEU A 75 12.14 42.34 -3.21
CA LEU A 75 12.42 42.72 -4.59
C LEU A 75 12.85 44.20 -4.68
N LYS A 76 12.17 45.08 -3.94
CA LYS A 76 12.49 46.51 -3.88
C LYS A 76 13.90 46.75 -3.38
N ASP A 77 14.30 46.07 -2.31
CA ASP A 77 15.65 46.13 -1.74
C ASP A 77 16.69 45.67 -2.76
N ALA A 78 16.48 44.52 -3.41
CA ALA A 78 17.36 44.03 -4.45
C ALA A 78 17.47 44.98 -5.65
N MET A 79 16.36 45.65 -6.01
CA MET A 79 16.34 46.64 -7.09
C MET A 79 17.07 47.93 -6.75
N TYR A 80 17.02 48.39 -5.50
CA TYR A 80 17.82 49.53 -5.05
C TYR A 80 19.31 49.21 -5.12
N VAL A 81 19.71 48.03 -4.66
CA VAL A 81 21.11 47.58 -4.74
C VAL A 81 21.59 47.48 -6.20
N ALA A 82 20.71 47.03 -7.12
CA ALA A 82 20.99 47.01 -8.55
C ALA A 82 21.14 48.42 -9.15
N ASP A 83 20.26 49.34 -8.77
CA ASP A 83 20.28 50.73 -9.23
C ASP A 83 21.53 51.47 -8.75
N ASP A 84 21.89 51.33 -7.47
CA ASP A 84 23.09 51.91 -6.86
C ASP A 84 24.37 51.41 -7.56
N LEU A 85 24.44 50.11 -7.87
CA LEU A 85 25.57 49.54 -8.61
C LEU A 85 25.65 50.09 -10.04
N LEU A 86 24.52 50.22 -10.72
CA LEU A 86 24.48 50.76 -12.08
C LEU A 86 24.79 52.26 -12.12
N ASP A 87 24.40 53.02 -11.10
CA ASP A 87 24.77 54.43 -10.94
C ASP A 87 26.27 54.60 -10.68
N GLU A 88 26.85 53.71 -9.88
CA GLU A 88 28.31 53.65 -9.67
C GLU A 88 29.04 53.36 -10.99
N VAL A 89 28.54 52.41 -11.79
CA VAL A 89 29.07 52.10 -13.12
C VAL A 89 28.92 53.28 -14.07
N PHE A 90 27.76 53.93 -14.10
CA PHE A 90 27.48 55.09 -14.94
C PHE A 90 28.38 56.29 -14.60
N THR A 91 28.55 56.60 -13.31
CA THR A 91 29.42 57.67 -12.82
C THR A 91 30.89 57.41 -13.15
N LYS A 92 31.34 56.15 -13.03
CA LYS A 92 32.69 55.74 -13.43
C LYS A 92 32.90 55.82 -14.94
N ALA A 93 31.91 55.43 -15.74
CA ALA A 93 31.95 55.55 -17.18
C ALA A 93 32.05 57.01 -17.65
N ALA A 94 31.37 57.94 -16.96
CA ALA A 94 31.39 59.37 -17.27
C ALA A 94 32.69 60.10 -16.86
N THR A 95 33.44 59.55 -15.88
CA THR A 95 34.63 60.19 -15.30
C THR A 95 35.97 59.66 -15.85
N GLN A 96 35.96 58.56 -16.62
CA GLN A 96 37.16 58.02 -17.25
C GLN A 96 37.60 58.87 -18.47
N LYS A 97 38.55 59.79 -18.25
CA LYS A 97 39.36 60.41 -19.30
C LYS A 97 40.81 59.90 -19.21
N ASP A 98 41.17 59.06 -20.18
CA ASP A 98 42.51 58.60 -20.62
C ASP A 98 43.33 57.62 -19.74
N PRO A 99 43.82 56.46 -20.27
CA PRO A 99 44.47 55.41 -19.47
C PRO A 99 46.01 55.43 -19.55
N GLY A 100 46.67 55.69 -18.42
CA GLY A 100 48.10 55.34 -18.24
C GLY A 100 48.28 53.84 -17.95
N THR A 101 49.35 53.23 -18.49
CA THR A 101 49.64 51.77 -18.44
C THR A 101 49.70 51.16 -17.04
N PHE A 102 49.96 51.95 -16.00
CA PHE A 102 49.95 51.51 -14.59
C PHE A 102 48.52 51.29 -14.04
N PHE A 103 47.52 51.99 -14.57
CA PHE A 103 46.12 51.89 -14.14
C PHE A 103 45.39 50.65 -14.68
N SER A 104 45.90 50.00 -15.74
CA SER A 104 45.25 48.83 -16.38
C SER A 104 45.05 47.64 -15.44
N ARG A 105 45.98 47.43 -14.49
CA ARG A 105 45.90 46.32 -13.51
C ARG A 105 44.93 46.63 -12.37
N TYR A 106 44.85 47.89 -11.96
CA TYR A 106 43.95 48.36 -10.90
C TYR A 106 42.49 48.41 -11.41
N LEU A 107 42.28 48.86 -12.65
CA LEU A 107 41.00 48.84 -13.34
C LEU A 107 40.44 47.41 -13.50
N ASN A 108 41.29 46.42 -13.82
CA ASN A 108 40.88 45.01 -13.92
C ASN A 108 40.43 44.40 -12.58
N LEU A 109 40.96 44.85 -11.44
CA LEU A 109 40.54 44.39 -10.11
C LEU A 109 39.16 44.96 -9.73
N GLN A 110 38.95 46.27 -9.97
CA GLN A 110 37.67 46.91 -9.72
C GLN A 110 36.57 46.46 -10.69
N ASP A 111 36.90 46.18 -11.95
CA ASP A 111 35.95 45.60 -12.92
C ASP A 111 35.49 44.19 -12.49
N ARG A 112 36.40 43.42 -11.88
CA ARG A 112 36.08 42.09 -11.34
C ARG A 112 35.21 42.18 -10.08
N GLU A 113 35.43 43.20 -9.25
CA GLU A 113 34.60 43.48 -8.08
C GLU A 113 33.16 43.89 -8.47
N ILE A 114 33.01 44.74 -9.49
CA ILE A 114 31.72 45.10 -10.07
C ILE A 114 31.04 43.86 -10.68
N ALA A 115 31.79 43.00 -11.40
CA ALA A 115 31.24 41.76 -11.95
C ALA A 115 30.75 40.80 -10.85
N ASN A 116 31.51 40.62 -9.77
CA ASN A 116 31.09 39.78 -8.64
C ASN A 116 29.83 40.32 -7.94
N ARG A 117 29.76 41.64 -7.69
CA ARG A 117 28.56 42.26 -7.11
C ARG A 117 27.35 42.17 -8.03
N MET A 118 27.56 42.28 -9.34
CA MET A 118 26.50 42.12 -10.34
C MET A 118 26.01 40.65 -10.38
N GLU A 119 26.90 39.67 -10.22
CA GLU A 119 26.56 38.26 -10.10
C GLU A 119 25.76 37.96 -8.82
N GLU A 120 26.17 38.53 -7.67
CA GLU A 120 25.43 38.42 -6.40
C GLU A 120 24.01 39.01 -6.50
N ILE A 121 23.84 40.15 -7.17
CA ILE A 121 22.53 40.77 -7.41
C ILE A 121 21.67 39.88 -8.31
N ILE A 122 22.25 39.30 -9.37
CA ILE A 122 21.55 38.38 -10.27
C ILE A 122 21.09 37.15 -9.48
N GLU A 123 21.96 36.52 -8.70
CA GLU A 123 21.63 35.36 -7.85
C GLU A 123 20.55 35.70 -6.83
N ARG A 124 20.60 36.90 -6.25
CA ARG A 124 19.60 37.37 -5.29
C ARG A 124 18.23 37.59 -5.93
N ILE A 125 18.17 38.21 -7.13
CA ILE A 125 16.93 38.38 -7.88
C ILE A 125 16.40 37.02 -8.36
N GLU A 126 17.27 36.14 -8.87
CA GLU A 126 16.90 34.78 -9.26
C GLU A 126 16.39 33.97 -8.06
N SER A 127 16.97 34.12 -6.87
CA SER A 127 16.47 33.53 -5.62
C SER A 127 15.08 34.07 -5.25
N ILE A 128 14.83 35.37 -5.41
CA ILE A 128 13.51 35.99 -5.16
C ILE A 128 12.46 35.47 -6.16
N VAL A 129 12.85 35.22 -7.41
CA VAL A 129 12.00 34.60 -8.43
C VAL A 129 11.74 33.11 -8.09
N LYS A 130 12.79 32.35 -7.74
CA LYS A 130 12.67 30.93 -7.33
C LYS A 130 11.78 30.76 -6.09
N GLN A 131 11.84 31.70 -5.14
CA GLN A 131 10.95 31.72 -3.97
C GLN A 131 9.47 31.77 -4.36
N LYS A 132 9.10 32.40 -5.49
CA LYS A 132 7.72 32.44 -5.97
C LYS A 132 7.27 31.07 -6.51
N ASP A 133 8.07 30.42 -7.34
CA ASP A 133 7.67 29.15 -7.97
C ASP A 133 7.56 28.02 -6.94
N THR A 134 8.47 27.99 -5.96
CA THR A 134 8.38 27.09 -4.80
C THR A 134 7.17 27.43 -3.92
N LEU A 135 6.77 28.70 -3.84
CA LEU A 135 5.56 29.13 -3.13
C LEU A 135 4.28 28.64 -3.83
N GLU A 136 4.21 28.66 -5.17
CA GLU A 136 3.06 28.11 -5.90
C GLU A 136 2.90 26.60 -5.64
N CYS A 137 4.02 25.85 -5.64
CA CYS A 137 4.04 24.42 -5.29
C CYS A 137 3.55 24.18 -3.85
N PHE A 138 4.02 25.00 -2.91
CA PHE A 138 3.60 24.98 -1.51
C PHE A 138 2.09 25.24 -1.32
N VAL A 139 1.57 26.31 -1.93
CA VAL A 139 0.17 26.69 -1.84
C VAL A 139 -0.73 25.62 -2.46
N TYR A 140 -0.27 24.97 -3.52
CA TYR A 140 -1.01 23.90 -4.18
C TYR A 140 -1.30 22.71 -3.26
N CYS A 141 -0.37 22.38 -2.34
CA CYS A 141 -0.58 21.33 -1.35
C CYS A 141 -1.76 21.61 -0.40
N SER A 142 -2.25 22.86 -0.31
CA SER A 142 -3.41 23.22 0.51
C SER A 142 -4.72 22.58 0.04
N LEU A 143 -4.78 22.12 -1.23
CA LEU A 143 -5.90 21.35 -1.78
C LEU A 143 -6.17 20.05 -1.03
N TYR A 144 -5.14 19.48 -0.39
CA TYR A 144 -5.29 18.27 0.40
C TYR A 144 -5.83 18.60 1.79
N PRO A 145 -6.59 17.69 2.44
CA PRO A 145 -7.01 17.84 3.83
C PRO A 145 -5.82 17.96 4.80
N LYS A 146 -6.09 18.46 6.01
CA LYS A 146 -5.14 18.41 7.12
C LYS A 146 -4.70 16.97 7.41
N ASP A 147 -3.46 16.79 7.83
CA ASP A 147 -2.80 15.49 8.06
C ASP A 147 -2.83 14.52 6.87
N TYR A 148 -3.08 15.00 5.64
CA TYR A 148 -3.11 14.13 4.47
C TYR A 148 -1.70 13.67 4.08
N GLU A 149 -1.54 12.35 3.97
CA GLU A 149 -0.30 11.72 3.50
C GLU A 149 -0.29 11.72 1.96
N PHE A 150 0.46 12.64 1.35
CA PHE A 150 0.65 12.68 -0.10
C PHE A 150 1.93 11.97 -0.54
N ASP A 151 1.89 11.49 -1.79
CA ASP A 151 3.02 10.89 -2.48
C ASP A 151 3.87 11.98 -3.15
N LYS A 152 5.19 11.92 -2.98
CA LYS A 152 6.13 12.89 -3.56
C LYS A 152 6.00 12.94 -5.09
N ASP A 153 6.00 11.78 -5.73
CA ASP A 153 6.04 11.67 -7.19
C ASP A 153 4.71 12.16 -7.79
N GLU A 154 3.59 11.85 -7.13
CA GLU A 154 2.26 12.35 -7.54
C GLU A 154 2.15 13.88 -7.50
N LEU A 155 2.70 14.53 -6.46
CA LEU A 155 2.70 15.98 -6.36
C LEU A 155 3.53 16.64 -7.46
N ILE A 156 4.70 16.09 -7.77
CA ILE A 156 5.57 16.61 -8.83
C ILE A 156 4.82 16.57 -10.18
N LEU A 157 4.13 15.47 -10.49
CA LEU A 157 3.32 15.34 -11.71
C LEU A 157 2.19 16.38 -11.79
N LEU A 158 1.57 16.72 -10.65
CA LEU A 158 0.55 17.78 -10.60
C LEU A 158 1.14 19.17 -10.79
N TRP A 159 2.30 19.46 -10.18
CA TRP A 159 3.02 20.73 -10.38
C TRP A 159 3.47 20.91 -11.83
N MET A 160 3.89 19.84 -12.50
CA MET A 160 4.16 19.84 -13.95
C MET A 160 2.91 20.20 -14.75
N ALA A 161 1.77 19.59 -14.43
CA ALA A 161 0.50 19.82 -15.12
C ALA A 161 0.01 21.28 -14.99
N GLU A 162 0.23 21.89 -13.82
CA GLU A 162 -0.10 23.31 -13.60
C GLU A 162 0.96 24.28 -14.16
N ASN A 163 2.13 23.77 -14.56
CA ASN A 163 3.26 24.52 -15.12
C ASN A 163 3.99 25.38 -14.08
N PHE A 164 4.11 24.90 -12.84
CA PHE A 164 4.86 25.56 -11.76
C PHE A 164 6.37 25.31 -11.85
N LEU A 165 6.79 24.26 -12.55
CA LEU A 165 8.20 23.88 -12.65
C LEU A 165 8.86 24.58 -13.84
N GLN A 166 9.96 25.31 -13.57
CA GLN A 166 10.73 26.03 -14.58
C GLN A 166 12.03 25.27 -14.87
N PRO A 167 12.29 24.84 -16.12
CA PRO A 167 13.51 24.13 -16.46
C PRO A 167 14.73 25.04 -16.26
N VAL A 168 15.66 24.62 -15.41
CA VAL A 168 16.95 25.31 -15.19
C VAL A 168 18.05 24.51 -15.89
N GLY A 169 18.68 25.13 -16.90
CA GLY A 169 19.80 24.51 -17.61
C GLY A 169 19.39 23.26 -18.41
N LYS A 170 19.93 22.10 -18.03
CA LYS A 170 19.68 20.80 -18.70
C LYS A 170 18.75 19.87 -17.90
N ASN A 171 18.28 20.29 -16.74
CA ASN A 171 17.51 19.43 -15.85
C ASN A 171 16.12 19.14 -16.44
N THR A 172 15.64 17.92 -16.23
CA THR A 172 14.27 17.53 -16.58
C THR A 172 13.26 18.23 -15.67
N LEU A 173 11.98 18.25 -16.05
CA LEU A 173 10.94 18.85 -15.18
C LEU A 173 10.78 18.04 -13.90
N GLU A 174 10.96 16.73 -14.00
CA GLU A 174 10.94 15.79 -12.90
C GLU A 174 12.06 16.10 -11.89
N GLU A 175 13.29 16.32 -12.38
CA GLU A 175 14.45 16.72 -11.55
C GLU A 175 14.25 18.10 -10.90
N VAL A 176 13.68 19.07 -11.62
CA VAL A 176 13.35 20.39 -11.03
C VAL A 176 12.27 20.24 -9.96
N GLY A 177 11.27 19.37 -10.20
CA GLY A 177 10.24 19.05 -9.22
C GLY A 177 10.82 18.44 -7.95
N ASP A 178 11.78 17.53 -8.10
CA ASP A 178 12.54 16.96 -6.99
C ASP A 178 13.28 18.04 -6.19
N GLU A 179 14.00 18.94 -6.85
CA GLU A 179 14.69 20.05 -6.19
C GLU A 179 13.73 20.96 -5.41
N TYR A 180 12.58 21.28 -6.01
CA TYR A 180 11.57 22.13 -5.36
C TYR A 180 10.93 21.42 -4.16
N PHE A 181 10.65 20.13 -4.29
CA PHE A 181 10.13 19.32 -3.20
C PHE A 181 11.12 19.24 -2.04
N ASP A 182 12.38 18.95 -2.33
CA ASP A 182 13.44 18.82 -1.33
C ASP A 182 13.69 20.15 -0.61
N GLU A 183 13.55 21.29 -1.29
CA GLU A 183 13.59 22.63 -0.67
C GLU A 183 12.41 22.85 0.30
N LEU A 184 11.19 22.42 -0.06
CA LEU A 184 10.03 22.50 0.84
C LEU A 184 10.22 21.63 2.09
N VAL A 185 10.84 20.46 1.94
CA VAL A 185 11.22 19.59 3.07
C VAL A 185 12.31 20.26 3.92
N ALA A 186 13.35 20.80 3.30
CA ALA A 186 14.44 21.50 3.99
C ALA A 186 13.94 22.69 4.83
N ARG A 187 12.91 23.39 4.34
CA ARG A 187 12.22 24.48 5.04
C ARG A 187 11.18 24.01 6.06
N SER A 188 11.06 22.70 6.27
CA SER A 188 10.09 22.08 7.20
C SER A 188 8.61 22.35 6.84
N PHE A 189 8.32 22.72 5.59
CA PHE A 189 6.94 22.85 5.12
C PHE A 189 6.31 21.48 4.88
N LEU A 190 7.13 20.50 4.50
CA LEU A 190 6.75 19.10 4.35
C LEU A 190 7.62 18.23 5.25
N GLN A 191 7.03 17.21 5.86
CA GLN A 191 7.72 16.30 6.77
C GLN A 191 7.44 14.85 6.40
N PRO A 192 8.44 13.95 6.49
CA PRO A 192 8.21 12.52 6.30
C PRO A 192 7.31 12.00 7.42
N HIS A 193 6.20 11.35 7.06
CA HIS A 193 5.17 10.94 8.03
C HIS A 193 5.40 9.55 8.63
N SER A 194 6.17 8.69 7.95
CA SER A 194 6.35 7.30 8.37
C SER A 194 7.67 6.70 7.88
N ASN A 195 7.96 5.46 8.30
CA ASN A 195 9.04 4.66 7.73
C ASN A 195 8.78 4.24 6.26
N LYS A 196 7.62 4.58 5.68
CA LYS A 196 7.32 4.31 4.28
C LYS A 196 8.02 5.33 3.39
N LYS A 197 8.77 4.83 2.40
CA LYS A 197 9.49 5.64 1.43
C LYS A 197 8.52 6.52 0.62
N ASN A 198 8.91 7.75 0.28
CA ASN A 198 8.17 8.72 -0.55
C ASN A 198 6.82 9.25 0.01
N LYS A 199 6.55 9.13 1.32
CA LYS A 199 5.31 9.62 1.94
C LYS A 199 5.53 10.79 2.89
N PHE A 200 4.81 11.88 2.67
CA PHE A 200 4.99 13.15 3.38
C PHE A 200 3.65 13.74 3.84
N VAL A 201 3.73 14.59 4.87
CA VAL A 201 2.61 15.37 5.40
C VAL A 201 2.98 16.84 5.52
N MET A 202 1.96 17.69 5.46
CA MET A 202 2.06 19.11 5.80
C MET A 202 1.38 19.33 7.15
N HIS A 203 2.14 19.89 8.11
CA HIS A 203 1.62 20.16 9.46
C HIS A 203 0.48 21.18 9.42
N ASP A 204 -0.53 21.05 10.29
CA ASP A 204 -1.74 21.87 10.31
C ASP A 204 -1.51 23.39 10.27
N LEU A 205 -0.57 23.91 11.06
CA LEU A 205 -0.22 25.34 11.06
C LEU A 205 0.35 25.80 9.71
N VAL A 206 1.13 24.94 9.06
CA VAL A 206 1.71 25.20 7.74
C VAL A 206 0.63 25.07 6.67
N HIS A 207 -0.29 24.14 6.84
CA HIS A 207 -1.48 23.99 6.01
C HIS A 207 -2.38 25.23 6.07
N ASP A 208 -2.66 25.75 7.28
CA ASP A 208 -3.45 26.98 7.46
C ASP A 208 -2.76 28.20 6.82
N LEU A 209 -1.42 28.27 6.92
CA LEU A 209 -0.63 29.28 6.24
C LEU A 209 -0.74 29.15 4.71
N ALA A 210 -0.66 27.93 4.17
CA ALA A 210 -0.85 27.68 2.74
C ALA A 210 -2.26 28.10 2.28
N MET A 211 -3.30 27.80 3.06
CA MET A 211 -4.68 28.23 2.80
C MET A 211 -4.84 29.75 2.79
N MET A 212 -4.16 30.46 3.70
CA MET A 212 -4.16 31.93 3.69
C MET A 212 -3.59 32.50 2.38
N PHE A 213 -2.54 31.88 1.85
CA PHE A 213 -1.96 32.25 0.56
C PHE A 213 -2.80 31.80 -0.64
N ALA A 214 -3.56 30.72 -0.49
CA ALA A 214 -4.43 30.19 -1.52
C ALA A 214 -5.58 31.16 -1.84
N GLY A 215 -6.10 31.85 -0.82
CA GLY A 215 -7.12 32.89 -0.96
C GLY A 215 -8.38 32.42 -1.71
N GLU A 216 -8.94 33.29 -2.55
CA GLU A 216 -10.17 33.02 -3.33
C GLU A 216 -9.92 32.08 -4.54
N PHE A 217 -8.66 31.73 -4.83
CA PHE A 217 -8.30 30.91 -6.01
C PHE A 217 -8.35 29.41 -5.75
N TYR A 218 -8.39 29.00 -4.48
CA TYR A 218 -8.41 27.60 -4.07
C TYR A 218 -9.66 27.32 -3.25
N PHE A 219 -10.34 26.22 -3.56
CA PHE A 219 -11.49 25.78 -2.81
C PHE A 219 -11.36 24.29 -2.47
N ARG A 220 -11.55 23.97 -1.19
CA ARG A 220 -11.61 22.61 -0.70
C ARG A 220 -13.01 22.33 -0.16
N ALA A 221 -13.70 21.40 -0.80
CA ALA A 221 -15.01 20.95 -0.35
C ALA A 221 -14.86 19.96 0.81
N GLU A 222 -14.92 20.48 2.03
CA GLU A 222 -14.90 19.70 3.28
C GLU A 222 -15.94 20.23 4.29
N GLY A 223 -16.66 19.32 4.97
CA GLY A 223 -17.58 19.65 6.06
C GLY A 223 -18.80 20.53 5.68
N LEU A 224 -19.74 20.69 6.63
CA LEU A 224 -20.87 21.64 6.53
C LEU A 224 -20.56 22.98 7.22
N GLU A 225 -19.51 23.03 8.05
CA GLU A 225 -19.06 24.24 8.75
C GLU A 225 -18.44 25.27 7.78
N ASN A 226 -17.90 24.81 6.65
CA ASN A 226 -17.46 25.65 5.52
C ASN A 226 -18.64 25.99 4.60
N ALA A 227 -19.68 26.62 5.14
CA ALA A 227 -20.84 27.10 4.38
C ALA A 227 -20.52 28.27 3.42
N VAL A 228 -19.24 28.53 3.13
CA VAL A 228 -18.77 29.54 2.18
C VAL A 228 -19.10 29.05 0.77
N GLU A 229 -19.81 29.88 -0.01
CA GLU A 229 -20.06 29.60 -1.42
C GLU A 229 -18.74 29.61 -2.21
N VAL A 230 -18.63 28.71 -3.19
CA VAL A 230 -17.46 28.64 -4.08
C VAL A 230 -17.32 29.96 -4.84
N ASP A 231 -16.17 30.63 -4.72
CA ASP A 231 -15.91 31.89 -5.41
C ASP A 231 -15.72 31.66 -6.92
N VAL A 232 -16.22 32.58 -7.74
CA VAL A 232 -16.08 32.56 -9.22
C VAL A 232 -14.63 32.62 -9.70
N LYS A 233 -13.72 33.12 -8.85
CA LYS A 233 -12.28 33.16 -9.10
C LYS A 233 -11.57 31.84 -8.82
N THR A 234 -12.26 30.85 -8.24
CA THR A 234 -11.68 29.52 -7.98
C THR A 234 -11.03 28.97 -9.26
N ARG A 235 -9.79 28.53 -9.12
CA ARG A 235 -8.98 27.89 -10.17
C ARG A 235 -8.59 26.48 -9.78
N HIS A 236 -8.47 26.18 -8.49
CA HIS A 236 -8.10 24.87 -8.02
C HIS A 236 -9.13 24.37 -7.01
N LEU A 237 -9.72 23.21 -7.29
CA LEU A 237 -10.82 22.63 -6.55
C LEU A 237 -10.47 21.22 -6.11
N SER A 238 -10.72 20.89 -4.85
CA SER A 238 -10.68 19.51 -4.36
C SER A 238 -11.96 19.13 -3.63
N HIS A 239 -12.32 17.84 -3.71
CA HIS A 239 -13.44 17.24 -2.99
C HIS A 239 -12.95 16.14 -2.08
N ASN A 240 -13.14 16.31 -0.76
CA ASN A 240 -12.76 15.31 0.23
C ASN A 240 -13.96 14.41 0.54
N ALA A 241 -13.94 13.16 0.10
CA ALA A 241 -15.03 12.22 0.30
C ALA A 241 -15.23 11.76 1.75
N LYS A 242 -14.21 11.91 2.62
CA LYS A 242 -14.38 11.74 4.08
C LYS A 242 -15.14 12.91 4.73
N GLY A 243 -15.25 14.04 4.04
CA GLY A 243 -15.97 15.21 4.52
C GLY A 243 -17.48 15.10 4.28
N ASN A 244 -18.26 15.89 5.01
CA ASN A 244 -19.71 15.96 4.86
C ASN A 244 -20.19 16.87 3.71
N TYR A 245 -19.32 17.25 2.75
CA TYR A 245 -19.68 18.16 1.65
C TYR A 245 -20.27 17.38 0.45
N PRO A 246 -21.55 17.59 0.07
CA PRO A 246 -22.17 16.84 -1.02
C PRO A 246 -21.60 17.24 -2.39
N ILE A 247 -21.16 16.27 -3.19
CA ILE A 247 -20.67 16.53 -4.55
C ILE A 247 -21.75 17.12 -5.46
N SER A 248 -23.03 16.85 -5.20
CA SER A 248 -24.17 17.47 -5.90
C SER A 248 -24.18 19.00 -5.75
N LYS A 249 -23.71 19.54 -4.61
CA LYS A 249 -23.57 20.98 -4.41
C LYS A 249 -22.44 21.57 -5.27
N LEU A 250 -21.36 20.81 -5.50
CA LEU A 250 -20.32 21.20 -6.47
C LEU A 250 -20.88 21.22 -7.91
N MET A 251 -21.73 20.24 -8.27
CA MET A 251 -22.34 20.21 -9.60
C MET A 251 -23.23 21.43 -9.85
N GLY A 252 -23.95 21.90 -8.82
CA GLY A 252 -24.80 23.09 -8.91
C GLY A 252 -24.05 24.41 -9.13
N VAL A 253 -22.72 24.43 -8.98
CA VAL A 253 -21.90 25.65 -9.15
C VAL A 253 -20.91 25.57 -10.32
N CYS A 254 -20.82 24.45 -11.04
CA CYS A 254 -19.89 24.27 -12.17
C CYS A 254 -20.01 25.37 -13.24
N ASP A 255 -21.22 25.86 -13.48
CA ASP A 255 -21.48 26.99 -14.39
C ASP A 255 -20.81 28.30 -13.97
N ARG A 256 -20.55 28.50 -12.67
CA ARG A 256 -19.92 29.71 -12.15
C ARG A 256 -18.39 29.64 -12.17
N ILE A 257 -17.84 28.44 -12.11
CA ILE A 257 -16.39 28.19 -11.99
C ILE A 257 -15.76 27.62 -13.27
N LYS A 258 -16.22 28.07 -14.44
CA LYS A 258 -15.79 27.54 -15.76
C LYS A 258 -14.27 27.56 -15.99
N HIS A 259 -13.57 28.49 -15.35
CA HIS A 259 -12.12 28.69 -15.47
C HIS A 259 -11.29 27.81 -14.50
N THR A 260 -11.90 26.81 -13.86
CA THR A 260 -11.21 25.84 -13.01
C THR A 260 -10.16 25.08 -13.82
N ARG A 261 -8.95 24.99 -13.27
CA ARG A 261 -7.77 24.31 -13.82
C ARG A 261 -7.50 22.97 -13.13
N THR A 262 -7.82 22.84 -11.85
CA THR A 262 -7.65 21.58 -11.11
C THR A 262 -8.97 21.10 -10.53
N PHE A 263 -9.27 19.81 -10.70
CA PHE A 263 -10.26 19.09 -9.90
C PHE A 263 -9.66 17.80 -9.34
N LEU A 264 -9.56 17.68 -8.01
CA LEU A 264 -9.05 16.48 -7.33
C LEU A 264 -10.14 15.84 -6.45
N ALA A 265 -10.47 14.59 -6.70
CA ALA A 265 -11.26 13.78 -5.78
C ALA A 265 -10.32 13.06 -4.78
N ILE A 266 -10.49 13.31 -3.49
CA ILE A 266 -9.58 12.90 -2.41
C ILE A 266 -10.33 12.02 -1.40
N ASN A 267 -9.64 11.00 -0.87
CA ASN A 267 -10.17 10.06 0.14
C ASN A 267 -11.43 9.28 -0.30
N LEU A 268 -11.66 9.14 -1.60
CA LEU A 268 -12.66 8.20 -2.09
C LEU A 268 -12.23 6.78 -1.76
N ASN A 269 -13.17 5.96 -1.28
CA ASN A 269 -12.96 4.54 -0.98
C ASN A 269 -14.17 3.76 -1.50
N GLU A 270 -13.96 2.51 -1.94
CA GLU A 270 -14.98 1.60 -2.48
C GLU A 270 -16.20 1.41 -1.55
N TRP A 271 -16.03 1.71 -0.25
CA TRP A 271 -17.02 1.48 0.81
C TRP A 271 -17.96 2.67 1.04
N ILE A 272 -17.71 3.83 0.42
CA ILE A 272 -18.56 5.01 0.58
C ILE A 272 -19.65 4.96 -0.49
N PRO A 273 -20.95 4.84 -0.13
CA PRO A 273 -22.02 4.78 -1.12
C PRO A 273 -22.18 6.14 -1.82
N PHE A 274 -21.62 6.27 -3.03
CA PHE A 274 -21.84 7.39 -3.94
C PHE A 274 -22.88 7.00 -4.99
N ASN A 275 -24.00 7.71 -5.05
CA ASN A 275 -24.92 7.62 -6.18
C ASN A 275 -24.95 8.97 -6.93
N MET A 276 -24.07 9.12 -7.92
CA MET A 276 -24.00 10.29 -8.81
C MET A 276 -23.50 9.87 -10.21
N GLU A 277 -24.27 9.02 -10.90
CA GLU A 277 -23.94 8.52 -12.26
C GLU A 277 -23.58 9.64 -13.27
N ASN A 278 -24.12 10.86 -13.08
CA ASN A 278 -23.94 11.98 -14.02
C ASN A 278 -22.83 12.98 -13.65
N ALA A 279 -22.17 12.86 -12.49
CA ALA A 279 -21.21 13.87 -12.04
C ALA A 279 -20.01 14.05 -12.99
N PRO A 280 -19.36 12.98 -13.51
CA PRO A 280 -18.29 13.11 -14.50
C PRO A 280 -18.75 13.84 -15.76
N CYS A 281 -19.94 13.50 -16.30
CA CYS A 281 -20.51 14.15 -17.47
C CYS A 281 -20.72 15.65 -17.28
N ILE A 282 -21.23 16.06 -16.11
CA ILE A 282 -21.45 17.48 -15.77
C ILE A 282 -20.10 18.19 -15.62
N LEU A 283 -19.15 17.62 -14.89
CA LEU A 283 -17.82 18.24 -14.71
C LEU A 283 -17.11 18.44 -16.06
N LEU A 284 -17.06 17.39 -16.88
CA LEU A 284 -16.39 17.40 -18.18
C LEU A 284 -17.06 18.36 -19.17
N SER A 285 -18.38 18.57 -19.09
CA SER A 285 -19.10 19.50 -19.98
C SER A 285 -18.94 20.97 -19.60
N HIS A 286 -18.66 21.30 -18.32
CA HIS A 286 -18.62 22.69 -17.86
C HIS A 286 -17.20 23.23 -17.62
N LEU A 287 -16.27 22.38 -17.16
CA LEU A 287 -14.93 22.79 -16.74
C LEU A 287 -13.89 22.60 -17.86
N LYS A 288 -14.05 23.34 -18.96
CA LYS A 288 -13.22 23.17 -20.18
C LYS A 288 -11.76 23.61 -20.06
N TYR A 289 -11.40 24.32 -18.99
CA TYR A 289 -10.04 24.84 -18.75
C TYR A 289 -9.20 23.96 -17.82
N LEU A 290 -9.68 22.75 -17.49
CA LEU A 290 -8.95 21.80 -16.65
C LEU A 290 -7.58 21.45 -17.27
N ARG A 291 -6.56 21.49 -16.41
CA ARG A 291 -5.19 21.02 -16.62
C ARG A 291 -4.91 19.75 -15.81
N ALA A 292 -5.46 19.65 -14.60
CA ALA A 292 -5.34 18.47 -13.75
C ALA A 292 -6.73 17.96 -13.34
N LEU A 293 -7.01 16.70 -13.66
CA LEU A 293 -8.24 16.01 -13.29
C LEU A 293 -7.91 14.67 -12.64
N SER A 294 -8.42 14.46 -11.42
CA SER A 294 -8.35 13.16 -10.75
C SER A 294 -9.75 12.66 -10.37
N PHE A 295 -10.10 11.52 -10.95
CA PHE A 295 -11.22 10.66 -10.57
C PHE A 295 -10.70 9.33 -9.99
N LYS A 296 -9.59 9.37 -9.25
CA LYS A 296 -9.08 8.20 -8.55
C LYS A 296 -10.15 7.61 -7.62
N SER A 297 -10.35 6.30 -7.71
CA SER A 297 -11.35 5.54 -6.93
C SER A 297 -12.80 6.04 -7.11
N PHE A 298 -13.09 6.76 -8.19
CA PHE A 298 -14.45 7.21 -8.52
C PHE A 298 -15.26 6.05 -9.09
N PRO A 299 -16.56 5.89 -8.75
CA PRO A 299 -17.40 4.81 -9.29
C PRO A 299 -17.75 5.08 -10.75
N LEU A 300 -16.81 4.80 -11.65
CA LEU A 300 -16.88 5.09 -13.08
C LEU A 300 -16.72 3.79 -13.89
N GLU A 301 -17.76 3.40 -14.62
CA GLU A 301 -17.71 2.25 -15.55
C GLU A 301 -17.28 2.65 -16.97
N SER A 302 -17.48 3.92 -17.35
CA SER A 302 -17.08 4.46 -18.65
C SER A 302 -16.74 5.94 -18.56
N VAL A 303 -15.72 6.38 -19.30
CA VAL A 303 -15.36 7.80 -19.42
C VAL A 303 -16.14 8.42 -20.58
N PRO A 304 -16.87 9.54 -20.38
CA PRO A 304 -17.61 10.20 -21.46
C PRO A 304 -16.70 10.72 -22.59
N ASP A 305 -17.19 10.67 -23.84
CA ASP A 305 -16.46 11.18 -25.03
C ASP A 305 -16.05 12.66 -24.91
N SER A 306 -16.78 13.46 -24.12
CA SER A 306 -16.49 14.86 -23.86
C SER A 306 -15.14 15.10 -23.16
N ILE A 307 -14.48 14.05 -22.65
CA ILE A 307 -13.10 14.13 -22.16
C ILE A 307 -12.15 14.68 -23.24
N GLY A 308 -12.36 14.31 -24.50
CA GLY A 308 -11.55 14.77 -25.64
C GLY A 308 -11.70 16.27 -25.96
N GLU A 309 -12.66 16.95 -25.34
CA GLU A 309 -12.85 18.40 -25.46
C GLU A 309 -12.00 19.19 -24.46
N LEU A 310 -11.40 18.53 -23.46
CA LEU A 310 -10.53 19.16 -22.46
C LEU A 310 -9.11 19.39 -22.99
N ILE A 311 -8.96 20.15 -24.07
CA ILE A 311 -7.68 20.33 -24.80
C ILE A 311 -6.53 20.91 -23.95
N HIS A 312 -6.83 21.48 -22.78
CA HIS A 312 -5.84 22.01 -21.84
C HIS A 312 -5.33 20.98 -20.84
N LEU A 313 -5.93 19.78 -20.81
CA LEU A 313 -5.63 18.75 -19.83
C LEU A 313 -4.21 18.23 -20.01
N ARG A 314 -3.47 18.15 -18.90
CA ARG A 314 -2.09 17.69 -18.79
C ARG A 314 -1.94 16.51 -17.84
N TYR A 315 -2.83 16.39 -16.85
CA TYR A 315 -2.86 15.29 -15.90
C TYR A 315 -4.26 14.71 -15.82
N LEU A 316 -4.35 13.39 -16.04
CA LEU A 316 -5.57 12.61 -15.88
C LEU A 316 -5.30 11.37 -15.04
N ASP A 317 -5.94 11.28 -13.88
CA ASP A 317 -5.89 10.11 -13.01
C ASP A 317 -7.27 9.45 -12.91
N LEU A 318 -7.36 8.24 -13.45
CA LEU A 318 -8.53 7.37 -13.41
C LEU A 318 -8.23 6.08 -12.63
N SER A 319 -7.16 6.06 -11.83
CA SER A 319 -6.72 4.87 -11.11
C SER A 319 -7.80 4.34 -10.17
N GLU A 320 -7.82 3.02 -9.95
CA GLU A 320 -8.75 2.34 -9.06
C GLU A 320 -10.23 2.55 -9.42
N THR A 321 -10.53 2.77 -10.70
CA THR A 321 -11.91 2.83 -11.23
C THR A 321 -12.29 1.52 -11.93
N ASP A 322 -13.59 1.30 -12.11
CA ASP A 322 -14.16 0.12 -12.77
C ASP A 322 -14.26 0.25 -14.30
N ILE A 323 -13.57 1.23 -14.90
CA ILE A 323 -13.65 1.51 -16.34
C ILE A 323 -13.30 0.28 -17.19
N VAL A 324 -14.10 0.05 -18.22
CA VAL A 324 -13.91 -1.09 -19.14
C VAL A 324 -13.13 -0.69 -20.40
N THR A 325 -13.35 0.54 -20.88
CA THR A 325 -12.71 1.13 -22.07
C THR A 325 -12.52 2.64 -21.87
N LEU A 326 -11.58 3.22 -22.63
CA LEU A 326 -11.43 4.67 -22.78
C LEU A 326 -11.94 5.10 -24.16
N PRO A 327 -12.55 6.29 -24.29
CA PRO A 327 -13.05 6.79 -25.56
C PRO A 327 -11.91 7.14 -26.53
N GLU A 328 -12.12 6.95 -27.84
CA GLU A 328 -11.15 7.32 -28.88
C GLU A 328 -10.85 8.83 -28.88
N SER A 329 -11.79 9.66 -28.43
CA SER A 329 -11.59 11.11 -28.29
C SER A 329 -10.48 11.49 -27.31
N LEU A 330 -10.03 10.57 -26.44
CA LEU A 330 -8.88 10.77 -25.57
C LEU A 330 -7.60 11.11 -26.37
N GLY A 331 -7.47 10.60 -27.60
CA GLY A 331 -6.37 10.95 -28.51
C GLY A 331 -6.28 12.43 -28.88
N ASN A 332 -7.36 13.21 -28.67
CA ASN A 332 -7.37 14.66 -28.93
C ASN A 332 -6.63 15.47 -27.86
N LEU A 333 -6.21 14.84 -26.76
CA LEU A 333 -5.57 15.52 -25.63
C LEU A 333 -4.06 15.72 -25.86
N TYR A 334 -3.70 16.45 -26.91
CA TYR A 334 -2.29 16.66 -27.31
C TYR A 334 -1.38 17.23 -26.21
N ASN A 335 -1.93 17.94 -25.22
CA ASN A 335 -1.18 18.50 -24.09
C ASN A 335 -1.04 17.53 -22.91
N LEU A 336 -1.61 16.32 -22.98
CA LEU A 336 -1.56 15.35 -21.89
C LEU A 336 -0.12 14.91 -21.63
N GLN A 337 0.31 15.05 -20.38
CA GLN A 337 1.65 14.69 -19.89
C GLN A 337 1.58 13.44 -19.01
N THR A 338 0.50 13.28 -18.25
CA THR A 338 0.31 12.18 -17.30
C THR A 338 -1.04 11.53 -17.50
N LEU A 339 -1.04 10.21 -17.69
CA LEU A 339 -2.22 9.36 -17.71
C LEU A 339 -2.03 8.20 -16.72
N LYS A 340 -2.87 8.13 -15.69
CA LYS A 340 -2.84 7.08 -14.69
C LYS A 340 -4.12 6.25 -14.74
N LEU A 341 -3.94 4.94 -14.89
CA LEU A 341 -4.93 3.88 -15.03
C LEU A 341 -4.60 2.73 -14.07
N TYR A 342 -3.83 3.02 -13.02
CA TYR A 342 -3.35 2.02 -12.08
C TYR A 342 -4.52 1.31 -11.41
N ARG A 343 -4.50 -0.02 -11.40
CA ARG A 343 -5.55 -0.89 -10.85
C ARG A 343 -6.94 -0.69 -11.46
N CYS A 344 -7.05 -0.22 -12.70
CA CYS A 344 -8.29 -0.34 -13.47
C CYS A 344 -8.49 -1.79 -13.93
N ARG A 345 -8.97 -2.65 -13.01
CA ARG A 345 -8.99 -4.12 -13.19
C ARG A 345 -9.88 -4.61 -14.34
N ASN A 346 -10.85 -3.80 -14.79
CA ASN A 346 -11.76 -4.15 -15.88
C ASN A 346 -11.32 -3.60 -17.24
N LEU A 347 -10.27 -2.77 -17.28
CA LEU A 347 -9.80 -2.13 -18.51
C LEU A 347 -9.06 -3.14 -19.40
N LYS A 348 -9.57 -3.35 -20.62
CA LYS A 348 -9.06 -4.37 -21.56
C LYS A 348 -8.36 -3.82 -22.79
N LEU A 349 -8.69 -2.60 -23.20
CA LEU A 349 -8.17 -1.97 -24.41
C LEU A 349 -7.86 -0.50 -24.15
N LEU A 350 -6.80 -0.01 -24.81
CA LEU A 350 -6.48 1.41 -24.91
C LEU A 350 -6.84 1.92 -26.31
N PRO A 351 -7.23 3.20 -26.45
CA PRO A 351 -7.68 3.76 -27.73
C PRO A 351 -6.54 3.90 -28.72
N VAL A 352 -6.83 3.70 -30.00
CA VAL A 352 -5.83 3.79 -31.09
C VAL A 352 -5.31 5.22 -31.26
N GLY A 353 -6.14 6.24 -30.92
CA GLY A 353 -5.74 7.64 -30.88
C GLY A 353 -4.61 7.97 -29.89
N MET A 354 -4.24 7.06 -28.97
CA MET A 354 -3.20 7.31 -27.97
C MET A 354 -1.82 7.62 -28.58
N LYS A 355 -1.56 7.17 -29.81
CA LYS A 355 -0.33 7.48 -30.58
C LYS A 355 -0.09 8.97 -30.83
N ASP A 356 -1.14 9.79 -30.70
CA ASP A 356 -1.11 11.23 -30.99
C ASP A 356 -0.83 12.06 -29.72
N LEU A 357 -0.73 11.42 -28.54
CA LEU A 357 -0.38 12.05 -27.26
C LEU A 357 1.12 12.32 -27.12
N VAL A 358 1.72 13.03 -28.08
CA VAL A 358 3.18 13.21 -28.21
C VAL A 358 3.87 13.91 -27.02
N ASN A 359 3.11 14.59 -26.17
CA ASN A 359 3.62 15.22 -24.93
C ASN A 359 3.51 14.32 -23.70
N LEU A 360 3.02 13.09 -23.84
CA LEU A 360 2.89 12.14 -22.74
C LEU A 360 4.28 11.75 -22.22
N ARG A 361 4.44 11.87 -20.89
CA ARG A 361 5.67 11.59 -20.14
C ARG A 361 5.48 10.45 -19.15
N HIS A 362 4.27 10.30 -18.62
CA HIS A 362 3.95 9.31 -17.60
C HIS A 362 2.70 8.53 -17.98
N LEU A 363 2.84 7.23 -18.22
CA LEU A 363 1.75 6.30 -18.46
C LEU A 363 1.80 5.17 -17.43
N ASP A 364 0.86 5.18 -16.49
CA ASP A 364 0.71 4.09 -15.53
C ASP A 364 -0.52 3.24 -15.86
N ILE A 365 -0.30 2.01 -16.29
CA ILE A 365 -1.32 1.00 -16.59
C ILE A 365 -1.16 -0.25 -15.73
N GLY A 366 -0.48 -0.14 -14.59
CA GLY A 366 -0.20 -1.29 -13.74
C GLY A 366 -1.45 -1.86 -13.10
N GLY A 367 -1.60 -3.18 -13.08
CA GLY A 367 -2.78 -3.84 -12.52
C GLY A 367 -4.07 -3.72 -13.36
N THR A 368 -3.93 -3.39 -14.65
CA THR A 368 -4.99 -3.51 -15.67
C THR A 368 -5.06 -4.94 -16.23
N GLN A 369 -6.05 -5.23 -17.07
CA GLN A 369 -6.19 -6.49 -17.81
C GLN A 369 -6.03 -6.26 -19.32
N LEU A 370 -5.11 -5.36 -19.71
CA LEU A 370 -4.84 -5.09 -21.12
C LEU A 370 -4.28 -6.33 -21.83
N HIS A 371 -4.79 -6.60 -23.02
CA HIS A 371 -4.34 -7.71 -23.86
C HIS A 371 -3.22 -7.33 -24.84
N GLU A 372 -3.15 -6.06 -25.25
CA GLU A 372 -2.09 -5.53 -26.10
C GLU A 372 -1.99 -4.00 -25.95
N MET A 373 -0.83 -3.44 -26.31
CA MET A 373 -0.65 -1.99 -26.43
C MET A 373 -1.35 -1.45 -27.69
N PRO A 374 -1.83 -0.19 -27.67
CA PRO A 374 -2.35 0.47 -28.85
C PRO A 374 -1.23 0.69 -29.87
N LYS A 375 -1.62 0.85 -31.14
CA LYS A 375 -0.69 0.96 -32.25
C LYS A 375 0.07 2.29 -32.26
N GLY A 376 1.38 2.27 -32.52
CA GLY A 376 2.19 3.47 -32.77
C GLY A 376 2.78 4.12 -31.51
N MET A 377 3.04 3.34 -30.47
CA MET A 377 3.66 3.82 -29.22
C MET A 377 5.04 4.44 -29.44
N SER A 378 5.77 4.06 -30.49
CA SER A 378 7.07 4.62 -30.87
C SER A 378 7.04 6.14 -31.15
N LYS A 379 5.86 6.72 -31.36
CA LYS A 379 5.68 8.18 -31.50
C LYS A 379 5.84 8.94 -30.19
N LEU A 380 5.63 8.29 -29.04
CA LEU A 380 5.61 8.91 -27.71
C LEU A 380 7.03 9.11 -27.14
N LYS A 381 7.90 9.81 -27.88
CA LYS A 381 9.34 9.92 -27.57
C LYS A 381 9.68 10.66 -26.26
N ASN A 382 8.70 11.39 -25.70
CA ASN A 382 8.83 12.09 -24.44
C ASN A 382 8.48 11.23 -23.22
N LEU A 383 8.07 9.97 -23.44
CA LEU A 383 7.69 9.06 -22.37
C LEU A 383 8.91 8.74 -21.49
N GLN A 384 8.79 9.06 -20.21
CA GLN A 384 9.79 8.80 -19.18
C GLN A 384 9.39 7.65 -18.26
N PHE A 385 8.09 7.50 -17.98
CA PHE A 385 7.58 6.43 -17.16
C PHE A 385 6.53 5.63 -17.91
N LEU A 386 6.72 4.31 -17.94
CA LEU A 386 5.78 3.34 -18.48
C LEU A 386 5.76 2.11 -17.58
N SER A 387 4.67 1.93 -16.82
CA SER A 387 4.65 0.82 -15.86
C SER A 387 4.59 -0.55 -16.53
N HIS A 388 3.84 -0.70 -17.63
CA HIS A 388 3.73 -1.95 -18.38
C HIS A 388 3.80 -1.71 -19.90
N TYR A 389 4.32 -2.69 -20.63
CA TYR A 389 4.23 -2.79 -22.09
C TYR A 389 3.72 -4.19 -22.43
N VAL A 390 2.50 -4.28 -22.94
CA VAL A 390 1.85 -5.53 -23.33
C VAL A 390 2.11 -5.77 -24.81
N VAL A 391 3.00 -6.72 -25.14
CA VAL A 391 3.42 -6.95 -26.53
C VAL A 391 2.25 -7.48 -27.36
N GLY A 392 1.88 -6.75 -28.41
CA GLY A 392 0.84 -7.17 -29.33
C GLY A 392 1.35 -8.02 -30.49
N LYS A 393 0.43 -8.53 -31.30
CA LYS A 393 0.73 -9.41 -32.44
C LYS A 393 0.95 -8.67 -33.77
N CYS A 394 0.56 -7.40 -33.84
CA CYS A 394 0.67 -6.58 -35.05
C CYS A 394 1.99 -5.80 -35.05
N ASP A 395 2.56 -5.55 -36.23
CA ASP A 395 3.85 -4.85 -36.33
C ASP A 395 3.87 -3.47 -35.64
N GLU A 396 2.72 -2.79 -35.60
CA GLU A 396 2.56 -1.47 -34.98
C GLU A 396 2.42 -1.49 -33.45
N ASN A 397 2.36 -2.67 -32.82
CA ASN A 397 2.32 -2.83 -31.36
C ASN A 397 3.23 -3.96 -30.83
N LYS A 398 4.20 -4.39 -31.65
CA LYS A 398 5.27 -5.32 -31.26
C LYS A 398 6.27 -4.70 -30.29
N VAL A 399 7.17 -5.53 -29.76
CA VAL A 399 8.22 -5.10 -28.84
C VAL A 399 9.20 -4.09 -29.47
N THR A 400 9.28 -4.05 -30.81
CA THR A 400 10.12 -3.12 -31.57
C THR A 400 9.81 -1.65 -31.32
N GLU A 401 8.55 -1.31 -30.98
CA GLU A 401 8.15 0.07 -30.69
C GLU A 401 8.87 0.65 -29.46
N LEU A 402 9.25 -0.20 -28.49
CA LEU A 402 10.06 0.20 -27.32
C LEU A 402 11.44 0.75 -27.72
N GLY A 403 11.94 0.42 -28.92
CA GLY A 403 13.22 0.90 -29.42
C GLY A 403 13.30 2.41 -29.56
N ALA A 404 12.17 3.09 -29.78
CA ALA A 404 12.10 4.54 -29.90
C ALA A 404 11.98 5.27 -28.54
N LEU A 405 11.61 4.56 -27.47
CA LEU A 405 11.35 5.09 -26.14
C LEU A 405 12.63 5.12 -25.30
N ALA A 406 13.62 5.93 -25.71
CA ALA A 406 14.97 5.90 -25.13
C ALA A 406 15.06 6.43 -23.69
N ASN A 407 14.15 7.33 -23.29
CA ASN A 407 14.23 8.05 -22.02
C ASN A 407 13.44 7.39 -20.87
N LEU A 408 13.11 6.10 -21.00
CA LEU A 408 12.36 5.39 -19.96
C LEU A 408 13.21 5.24 -18.70
N GLN A 409 12.57 5.47 -17.55
CA GLN A 409 13.16 5.48 -16.22
C GLN A 409 12.38 4.58 -15.26
N GLN A 410 12.98 4.31 -14.10
CA GLN A 410 12.37 3.57 -12.99
C GLN A 410 12.04 2.11 -13.34
N SER A 411 10.82 1.65 -13.03
CA SER A 411 10.39 0.27 -13.23
C SER A 411 9.56 0.10 -14.51
N ILE A 412 9.87 -0.93 -15.30
CA ILE A 412 9.03 -1.36 -16.43
C ILE A 412 8.70 -2.86 -16.36
N SER A 413 7.50 -3.23 -16.78
CA SER A 413 7.06 -4.61 -16.97
C SER A 413 6.75 -4.86 -18.44
N ILE A 414 7.45 -5.79 -19.10
CA ILE A 414 7.16 -6.21 -20.47
C ILE A 414 6.51 -7.59 -20.39
N VAL A 415 5.27 -7.69 -20.83
CA VAL A 415 4.44 -8.90 -20.72
C VAL A 415 3.94 -9.34 -22.09
N GLU A 416 3.39 -10.55 -22.16
CA GLU A 416 2.97 -11.20 -23.41
C GLU A 416 4.16 -11.44 -24.37
N LEU A 417 5.33 -11.74 -23.81
CA LEU A 417 6.57 -11.93 -24.57
C LEU A 417 6.53 -13.12 -25.54
N GLU A 418 5.58 -14.02 -25.41
CA GLU A 418 5.29 -15.06 -26.41
C GLU A 418 4.91 -14.53 -27.79
N ASN A 419 4.53 -13.25 -27.89
CA ASN A 419 4.21 -12.61 -29.16
C ASN A 419 5.48 -12.15 -29.91
N VAL A 420 6.66 -12.23 -29.28
CA VAL A 420 7.96 -11.89 -29.91
C VAL A 420 8.44 -13.07 -30.76
N VAL A 421 8.69 -12.82 -32.05
CA VAL A 421 8.94 -13.92 -33.01
C VAL A 421 10.37 -14.48 -32.92
N ASN A 422 11.36 -13.64 -32.62
CA ASN A 422 12.77 -14.05 -32.52
C ASN A 422 13.64 -13.02 -31.79
N GLY A 423 14.91 -13.37 -31.52
CA GLY A 423 15.87 -12.47 -30.89
C GLY A 423 16.17 -11.21 -31.70
N GLY A 424 16.06 -11.24 -33.04
CA GLY A 424 16.21 -10.04 -33.87
C GLY A 424 15.15 -8.99 -33.58
N GLU A 425 13.90 -9.41 -33.42
CA GLU A 425 12.79 -8.53 -33.00
C GLU A 425 13.01 -7.98 -31.58
N ALA A 426 13.39 -8.84 -30.64
CA ALA A 426 13.73 -8.46 -29.27
C ALA A 426 14.86 -7.42 -29.20
N LEU A 427 15.90 -7.56 -30.02
CA LEU A 427 17.05 -6.65 -30.05
C LEU A 427 16.63 -5.21 -30.41
N MET A 428 15.61 -5.06 -31.27
CA MET A 428 15.09 -3.75 -31.67
C MET A 428 14.43 -2.99 -30.53
N ALA A 429 14.06 -3.67 -29.42
CA ALA A 429 13.58 -3.02 -28.21
C ALA A 429 14.66 -2.19 -27.51
N ARG A 430 15.96 -2.43 -27.80
CA ARG A 430 17.11 -1.65 -27.29
C ARG A 430 17.08 -1.45 -25.77
N MET A 431 16.81 -2.52 -25.02
CA MET A 431 16.72 -2.47 -23.54
C MET A 431 18.06 -2.17 -22.88
N ALA A 432 19.16 -2.59 -23.51
CA ALA A 432 20.52 -2.29 -23.06
C ALA A 432 20.86 -0.79 -23.11
N ASP A 433 20.14 0.03 -23.88
CA ASP A 433 20.44 1.46 -24.04
C ASP A 433 19.69 2.34 -23.02
N LYS A 434 18.79 1.74 -22.22
CA LYS A 434 17.90 2.45 -21.28
C LYS A 434 18.48 2.43 -19.87
N ASP A 435 19.41 3.35 -19.61
CA ASP A 435 20.20 3.41 -18.37
C ASP A 435 19.44 3.94 -17.15
N GLY A 436 18.30 4.60 -17.36
CA GLY A 436 17.38 5.08 -16.33
C GLY A 436 16.48 4.01 -15.70
N ILE A 437 16.40 2.80 -16.29
CA ILE A 437 15.60 1.69 -15.75
C ILE A 437 16.36 1.02 -14.61
N ASP A 438 15.78 1.00 -13.41
CA ASP A 438 16.38 0.36 -12.24
C ASP A 438 15.67 -0.93 -11.81
N SER A 439 14.46 -1.20 -12.31
CA SER A 439 13.77 -2.47 -12.11
C SER A 439 13.05 -2.93 -13.38
N MET A 440 13.16 -4.22 -13.71
CA MET A 440 12.59 -4.76 -14.94
C MET A 440 11.85 -6.07 -14.69
N MET A 441 10.64 -6.18 -15.20
CA MET A 441 9.85 -7.40 -15.24
C MET A 441 9.71 -7.89 -16.68
N LEU A 442 9.98 -9.18 -16.92
CA LEU A 442 9.79 -9.87 -18.18
C LEU A 442 8.80 -11.03 -17.95
N GLY A 443 7.68 -11.03 -18.68
CA GLY A 443 6.58 -11.96 -18.46
C GLY A 443 6.08 -12.62 -19.75
N TRP A 444 5.92 -13.93 -19.70
CA TRP A 444 5.15 -14.72 -20.65
C TRP A 444 3.83 -15.17 -20.00
N SER A 445 2.77 -15.37 -20.79
CA SER A 445 1.53 -15.95 -20.26
C SER A 445 1.74 -17.40 -19.81
N PHE A 446 0.87 -17.80 -18.87
CA PHE A 446 0.79 -19.16 -18.34
C PHE A 446 -0.15 -20.07 -19.13
N ASP A 447 -0.62 -19.63 -20.30
CA ASP A 447 -1.57 -20.39 -21.10
C ASP A 447 -0.94 -21.73 -21.53
N GLU A 448 -1.76 -22.78 -21.54
CA GLU A 448 -1.39 -24.15 -21.89
C GLU A 448 -1.12 -24.24 -23.40
N VAL A 449 -0.01 -23.66 -23.85
CA VAL A 449 0.58 -23.98 -25.15
C VAL A 449 1.22 -25.35 -25.02
N ASP A 450 1.02 -26.21 -26.02
CA ASP A 450 1.64 -27.54 -26.08
C ASP A 450 3.16 -27.37 -25.95
N GLU A 451 3.72 -27.72 -24.78
CA GLU A 451 5.11 -27.42 -24.40
C GLU A 451 6.11 -28.02 -25.40
N ASP A 452 5.72 -29.09 -26.09
CA ASP A 452 6.48 -29.78 -27.14
C ASP A 452 6.64 -28.97 -28.44
N THR A 453 5.90 -27.87 -28.61
CA THR A 453 5.96 -27.01 -29.82
C THR A 453 6.85 -25.78 -29.66
N VAL A 454 7.32 -25.48 -28.44
CA VAL A 454 8.09 -24.26 -28.16
C VAL A 454 9.58 -24.47 -28.42
N ASP A 455 10.16 -23.66 -29.32
CA ASP A 455 11.59 -23.66 -29.57
C ASP A 455 12.34 -22.99 -28.40
N SER A 456 12.87 -23.83 -27.50
CA SER A 456 13.65 -23.38 -26.34
C SER A 456 14.88 -22.54 -26.72
N GLN A 457 15.50 -22.77 -27.88
CA GLN A 457 16.68 -22.01 -28.29
C GLN A 457 16.28 -20.61 -28.76
N MET A 458 15.13 -20.50 -29.42
CA MET A 458 14.52 -19.22 -29.77
C MET A 458 14.17 -18.40 -28.53
N GLU A 459 13.49 -19.01 -27.54
CA GLU A 459 13.14 -18.33 -26.29
C GLU A 459 14.38 -17.83 -25.52
N ARG A 460 15.46 -18.63 -25.52
CA ARG A 460 16.76 -18.22 -24.97
C ARG A 460 17.36 -17.04 -25.75
N ASP A 461 17.30 -17.04 -27.07
CA ASP A 461 17.78 -15.91 -27.88
C ASP A 461 16.95 -14.64 -27.64
N ILE A 462 15.62 -14.75 -27.54
CA ILE A 462 14.73 -13.62 -27.18
C ILE A 462 15.14 -13.00 -25.85
N LEU A 463 15.29 -13.81 -24.80
CA LEU A 463 15.70 -13.32 -23.47
C LEU A 463 17.14 -12.78 -23.47
N ASP A 464 18.05 -13.33 -24.28
CA ASP A 464 19.41 -12.82 -24.44
C ASP A 464 19.42 -11.41 -25.08
N LYS A 465 18.58 -11.20 -26.10
CA LYS A 465 18.48 -9.91 -26.80
C LYS A 465 17.67 -8.85 -26.05
N LEU A 466 16.85 -9.25 -25.07
CA LEU A 466 16.16 -8.35 -24.13
C LEU A 466 17.02 -7.93 -22.92
N ARG A 467 18.32 -8.25 -22.90
CA ARG A 467 19.19 -7.92 -21.77
C ARG A 467 19.08 -6.44 -21.34
N PRO A 468 18.93 -6.16 -20.04
CA PRO A 468 18.82 -4.81 -19.50
C PRO A 468 20.18 -4.10 -19.44
N HIS A 469 20.16 -2.78 -19.31
CA HIS A 469 21.34 -1.99 -18.97
C HIS A 469 21.94 -2.43 -17.61
N THR A 470 23.25 -2.28 -17.43
CA THR A 470 23.98 -2.78 -16.24
C THR A 470 23.67 -2.05 -14.93
N ASN A 471 22.93 -0.94 -14.99
CA ASN A 471 22.50 -0.16 -13.81
C ASN A 471 21.36 -0.83 -13.03
N LEU A 472 20.75 -1.89 -13.57
CA LEU A 472 19.58 -2.55 -13.00
C LEU A 472 19.80 -2.98 -11.54
N LYS A 473 18.79 -2.76 -10.69
CA LYS A 473 18.73 -3.15 -9.28
C LYS A 473 17.77 -4.32 -9.03
N GLY A 474 16.64 -4.35 -9.73
CA GLY A 474 15.61 -5.39 -9.59
C GLY A 474 15.32 -6.11 -10.90
N LEU A 475 15.23 -7.44 -10.87
CA LEU A 475 14.84 -8.24 -12.03
C LEU A 475 13.78 -9.28 -11.65
N TYR A 476 12.68 -9.30 -12.39
CA TYR A 476 11.61 -10.28 -12.26
C TYR A 476 11.38 -10.98 -13.60
N ILE A 477 11.47 -12.31 -13.62
CA ILE A 477 11.19 -13.10 -14.82
C ILE A 477 10.06 -14.08 -14.48
N SER A 478 9.01 -14.10 -15.30
CA SER A 478 7.84 -14.95 -15.07
C SER A 478 7.39 -15.68 -16.33
N GLY A 479 7.10 -16.98 -16.21
CA GLY A 479 6.55 -17.78 -17.31
C GLY A 479 7.55 -18.12 -18.41
N TYR A 480 8.85 -17.85 -18.22
CA TYR A 480 9.87 -18.12 -19.23
C TYR A 480 9.82 -19.57 -19.72
N ARG A 481 9.76 -19.74 -21.05
CA ARG A 481 9.45 -21.01 -21.71
C ARG A 481 10.67 -21.82 -22.15
N GLY A 482 11.87 -21.22 -22.06
CA GLY A 482 13.12 -21.90 -22.40
C GLY A 482 13.61 -22.87 -21.32
N THR A 483 14.39 -23.85 -21.74
CA THR A 483 14.99 -24.89 -20.87
C THR A 483 16.19 -24.37 -20.07
N THR A 484 16.90 -23.36 -20.57
CA THR A 484 18.08 -22.76 -19.91
C THR A 484 18.08 -21.23 -20.07
N PHE A 485 18.65 -20.53 -19.08
CA PHE A 485 18.76 -19.07 -19.12
C PHE A 485 20.00 -18.59 -19.90
N PRO A 486 19.96 -17.38 -20.48
CA PRO A 486 21.14 -16.70 -21.01
C PRO A 486 22.18 -16.38 -19.93
N ASP A 487 23.46 -16.40 -20.34
CA ASP A 487 24.61 -16.25 -19.44
C ASP A 487 24.66 -14.89 -18.73
N TRP A 488 24.10 -13.84 -19.35
CA TRP A 488 24.11 -12.48 -18.78
C TRP A 488 23.40 -12.39 -17.43
N LEU A 489 22.42 -13.27 -17.15
CA LEU A 489 21.56 -13.22 -15.97
C LEU A 489 22.33 -13.39 -14.66
N GLY A 490 23.41 -14.19 -14.68
CA GLY A 490 24.31 -14.41 -13.55
C GLY A 490 25.62 -13.62 -13.64
N HIS A 491 25.82 -12.83 -14.70
CA HIS A 491 27.12 -12.25 -15.01
C HIS A 491 27.52 -11.11 -14.06
N SER A 492 28.78 -11.10 -13.61
CA SER A 492 29.32 -10.15 -12.63
C SER A 492 29.32 -8.67 -13.06
N SER A 493 29.05 -8.39 -14.33
CA SER A 493 28.85 -7.02 -14.84
C SER A 493 27.65 -6.32 -14.21
N TYR A 494 26.64 -7.07 -13.75
CA TYR A 494 25.46 -6.53 -13.10
C TYR A 494 25.73 -6.25 -11.61
N ARG A 495 26.50 -5.19 -11.35
CA ARG A 495 26.98 -4.84 -10.00
C ARG A 495 25.91 -4.32 -9.05
N ASN A 496 24.79 -3.85 -9.58
CA ASN A 496 23.75 -3.16 -8.82
C ASN A 496 22.53 -4.04 -8.51
N ILE A 497 22.42 -5.24 -9.10
CA ILE A 497 21.26 -6.11 -8.86
C ILE A 497 21.24 -6.56 -7.40
N THR A 498 20.18 -6.16 -6.69
CA THR A 498 19.92 -6.54 -5.29
C THR A 498 18.80 -7.56 -5.17
N THR A 499 17.88 -7.60 -6.12
CA THR A 499 16.69 -8.45 -6.06
C THR A 499 16.47 -9.19 -7.37
N ILE A 500 16.35 -10.51 -7.29
CA ILE A 500 15.95 -11.37 -8.42
C ILE A 500 14.77 -12.24 -8.00
N THR A 501 13.74 -12.28 -8.85
CA THR A 501 12.64 -13.23 -8.72
C THR A 501 12.43 -13.98 -10.03
N LEU A 502 12.49 -15.30 -9.98
CA LEU A 502 12.18 -16.21 -11.08
C LEU A 502 10.92 -17.00 -10.72
N TYR A 503 9.89 -16.90 -11.54
CA TYR A 503 8.58 -17.49 -11.25
C TYR A 503 8.00 -18.25 -12.44
N GLY A 504 7.64 -19.51 -12.24
CA GLY A 504 6.85 -20.25 -13.24
C GLY A 504 7.61 -20.58 -14.52
N CYS A 505 8.93 -20.72 -14.46
CA CYS A 505 9.76 -21.13 -15.59
C CYS A 505 9.75 -22.67 -15.67
N ARG A 506 8.61 -23.24 -16.08
CA ARG A 506 8.29 -24.68 -15.86
C ARG A 506 9.26 -25.63 -16.56
N ASN A 507 9.57 -25.34 -17.83
CA ASN A 507 10.46 -26.12 -18.70
C ASN A 507 11.94 -26.01 -18.32
N CYS A 508 12.28 -25.05 -17.46
CA CYS A 508 13.66 -24.80 -17.13
C CYS A 508 14.21 -25.93 -16.26
N CYS A 509 15.25 -26.59 -16.74
CA CYS A 509 15.86 -27.75 -16.08
C CYS A 509 17.13 -27.39 -15.29
N MET A 510 17.66 -26.17 -15.46
CA MET A 510 18.87 -25.68 -14.77
C MET A 510 18.72 -24.23 -14.33
N LEU A 511 19.16 -23.91 -13.11
CA LEU A 511 19.15 -22.53 -12.60
C LEU A 511 20.33 -21.71 -13.18
N PRO A 512 20.18 -20.37 -13.30
CA PRO A 512 21.27 -19.49 -13.73
C PRO A 512 22.33 -19.30 -12.64
N SER A 513 23.54 -18.88 -13.03
CA SER A 513 24.71 -18.66 -12.16
C SER A 513 24.61 -17.39 -11.30
N LEU A 514 23.58 -17.30 -10.46
CA LEU A 514 23.28 -16.11 -9.66
C LEU A 514 24.27 -15.85 -8.52
N GLY A 515 25.06 -16.86 -8.14
CA GLY A 515 26.06 -16.74 -7.06
C GLY A 515 27.17 -15.72 -7.31
N GLN A 516 27.39 -15.33 -8.56
CA GLN A 516 28.44 -14.37 -8.96
C GLN A 516 28.00 -12.90 -8.85
N LEU A 517 26.73 -12.62 -8.57
CA LEU A 517 26.20 -11.27 -8.49
C LEU A 517 26.65 -10.58 -7.19
N PRO A 518 27.45 -9.49 -7.25
CA PRO A 518 28.17 -8.97 -6.09
C PRO A 518 27.28 -8.19 -5.10
N SER A 519 26.08 -7.79 -5.51
CA SER A 519 25.14 -7.00 -4.70
C SER A 519 23.82 -7.70 -4.41
N LEU A 520 23.64 -8.96 -4.84
CA LEU A 520 22.39 -9.69 -4.68
C LEU A 520 22.09 -9.92 -3.19
N LYS A 521 20.91 -9.47 -2.75
CA LYS A 521 20.41 -9.56 -1.37
C LYS A 521 19.18 -10.45 -1.24
N HIS A 522 18.27 -10.38 -2.20
CA HIS A 522 17.00 -11.10 -2.14
C HIS A 522 16.84 -11.95 -3.41
N LEU A 523 16.69 -13.25 -3.22
CA LEU A 523 16.50 -14.20 -4.30
C LEU A 523 15.26 -15.06 -4.06
N GLN A 524 14.33 -15.02 -5.01
CA GLN A 524 13.14 -15.87 -5.02
C GLN A 524 13.11 -16.73 -6.29
N ILE A 525 12.95 -18.04 -6.11
CA ILE A 525 12.82 -19.02 -7.18
C ILE A 525 11.56 -19.83 -6.90
N SER A 526 10.63 -19.87 -7.85
CA SER A 526 9.32 -20.47 -7.61
C SER A 526 8.72 -21.11 -8.85
N LYS A 527 7.94 -22.20 -8.68
CA LYS A 527 7.22 -22.89 -9.76
C LYS A 527 8.13 -23.35 -10.91
N PHE A 528 9.22 -24.04 -10.57
CA PHE A 528 10.08 -24.72 -11.54
C PHE A 528 9.73 -26.20 -11.53
N GLU A 529 9.28 -26.74 -12.66
CA GLU A 529 8.75 -28.10 -12.73
C GLU A 529 9.82 -29.11 -13.15
N SER A 530 10.81 -28.70 -13.96
CA SER A 530 11.84 -29.62 -14.47
C SER A 530 13.18 -29.62 -13.71
N VAL A 531 13.43 -28.68 -12.79
CA VAL A 531 14.72 -28.63 -12.05
C VAL A 531 14.85 -29.84 -11.13
N GLY A 532 15.77 -30.75 -11.46
CA GLY A 532 16.06 -31.94 -10.68
C GLY A 532 17.11 -31.74 -9.59
N ILE A 533 18.14 -30.95 -9.89
CA ILE A 533 19.31 -30.74 -9.03
C ILE A 533 19.59 -29.24 -9.00
N VAL A 534 19.90 -28.71 -7.81
CA VAL A 534 20.52 -27.39 -7.65
C VAL A 534 21.98 -27.60 -7.29
N GLY A 535 22.87 -27.39 -8.25
CA GLY A 535 24.29 -27.72 -8.20
C GLY A 535 25.23 -26.54 -8.41
N ALA A 536 26.43 -26.83 -8.94
CA ALA A 536 27.50 -25.84 -9.14
C ALA A 536 27.08 -24.68 -10.06
N GLU A 537 26.21 -24.97 -11.04
CA GLU A 537 25.70 -24.02 -12.02
C GLU A 537 24.99 -22.82 -11.39
N PHE A 538 24.39 -23.01 -10.21
CA PHE A 538 23.71 -21.96 -9.46
C PHE A 538 24.70 -20.96 -8.82
N TYR A 539 25.91 -21.45 -8.48
CA TYR A 539 26.93 -20.67 -7.78
C TYR A 539 27.90 -19.99 -8.77
N PHE A 540 28.29 -20.69 -9.83
CA PHE A 540 29.31 -20.24 -10.77
C PHE A 540 29.01 -20.64 -12.21
N TYR A 541 29.66 -19.94 -13.13
CA TYR A 541 29.74 -20.29 -14.54
C TYR A 541 30.80 -21.36 -14.78
N GLU A 542 30.48 -22.40 -15.56
CA GLU A 542 31.28 -23.63 -15.73
C GLU A 542 32.71 -23.41 -16.31
N ASN A 543 33.03 -22.24 -16.85
CA ASN A 543 34.32 -21.95 -17.48
C ASN A 543 35.27 -21.02 -16.70
N ASP A 544 34.87 -20.51 -15.54
CA ASP A 544 35.70 -19.57 -14.79
C ASP A 544 36.52 -20.25 -13.69
N LYS A 545 37.67 -20.82 -14.08
CA LYS A 545 38.64 -21.43 -13.15
C LYS A 545 39.30 -20.42 -12.19
N SER A 546 38.98 -19.13 -12.29
CA SER A 546 39.50 -18.08 -11.40
C SER A 546 38.68 -17.90 -10.11
N CYS A 547 37.47 -18.48 -10.02
CA CYS A 547 36.50 -18.17 -8.96
C CYS A 547 36.70 -18.91 -7.61
N VAL A 548 37.86 -19.52 -7.36
CA VAL A 548 38.11 -20.22 -6.08
C VAL A 548 38.36 -19.23 -4.92
N GLU A 549 38.68 -17.96 -5.20
CA GLU A 549 39.10 -17.01 -4.15
C GLU A 549 37.96 -16.31 -3.41
N THR A 550 36.77 -16.16 -4.00
CA THR A 550 35.66 -15.43 -3.37
C THR A 550 34.40 -16.28 -3.23
N PRO A 551 33.77 -16.34 -2.03
CA PRO A 551 32.54 -17.12 -1.84
C PRO A 551 31.40 -16.55 -2.70
N PRO A 552 30.53 -17.41 -3.26
CA PRO A 552 29.32 -16.97 -3.96
C PRO A 552 28.35 -16.29 -2.98
N PHE A 553 27.35 -15.59 -3.51
CA PHE A 553 26.25 -14.98 -2.73
C PHE A 553 26.71 -14.13 -1.51
N GLN A 554 27.75 -13.32 -1.68
CA GLN A 554 28.40 -12.57 -0.58
C GLN A 554 27.47 -11.66 0.24
N LYS A 555 26.41 -11.13 -0.38
CA LYS A 555 25.46 -10.21 0.24
C LYS A 555 24.04 -10.78 0.36
N LEU A 556 23.84 -12.06 0.03
CA LEU A 556 22.50 -12.64 0.05
C LEU A 556 21.97 -12.70 1.49
N GLU A 557 20.83 -12.06 1.72
CA GLU A 557 20.15 -11.94 3.01
C GLU A 557 18.89 -12.83 3.05
N THR A 558 18.16 -12.94 1.93
CA THR A 558 16.92 -13.74 1.82
C THR A 558 16.99 -14.70 0.63
N LEU A 559 16.71 -15.98 0.86
CA LEU A 559 16.61 -17.02 -0.16
C LEU A 559 15.29 -17.79 -0.05
N LEU A 560 14.50 -17.79 -1.12
CA LEU A 560 13.20 -18.47 -1.17
C LEU A 560 13.11 -19.44 -2.34
N PHE A 561 12.83 -20.71 -2.03
CA PHE A 561 12.42 -21.74 -2.98
C PHE A 561 10.96 -22.14 -2.72
N LYS A 562 10.13 -22.17 -3.77
CA LYS A 562 8.71 -22.55 -3.62
C LYS A 562 8.16 -23.32 -4.81
N SER A 563 7.43 -24.40 -4.55
CA SER A 563 6.76 -25.18 -5.60
C SER A 563 7.75 -25.69 -6.65
N MET A 564 8.75 -26.47 -6.21
CA MET A 564 9.71 -27.13 -7.09
C MET A 564 9.54 -28.66 -6.98
N PRO A 565 8.56 -29.25 -7.69
CA PRO A 565 8.15 -30.65 -7.48
C PRO A 565 9.24 -31.68 -7.82
N CYS A 566 10.06 -31.44 -8.85
CA CYS A 566 11.10 -32.39 -9.27
C CYS A 566 12.46 -32.18 -8.61
N TRP A 567 12.62 -31.16 -7.77
CA TRP A 567 13.89 -30.86 -7.12
C TRP A 567 14.22 -31.94 -6.09
N LYS A 568 15.27 -32.73 -6.38
CA LYS A 568 15.70 -33.90 -5.59
C LYS A 568 16.90 -33.63 -4.71
N GLU A 569 17.88 -32.89 -5.20
CA GLU A 569 19.16 -32.70 -4.49
C GLU A 569 19.60 -31.23 -4.48
N TRP A 570 20.11 -30.78 -3.34
CA TRP A 570 20.83 -29.51 -3.22
C TRP A 570 22.33 -29.76 -2.95
N ARG A 571 23.16 -29.61 -3.97
CA ARG A 571 24.62 -29.84 -3.89
C ARG A 571 25.37 -28.56 -3.52
N SER A 572 25.42 -28.27 -2.23
CA SER A 572 26.25 -27.17 -1.70
C SER A 572 27.73 -27.57 -1.66
N MET A 573 28.42 -27.53 -2.80
CA MET A 573 29.84 -27.93 -2.91
C MET A 573 30.83 -26.91 -2.28
N VAL A 574 30.37 -25.70 -1.97
CA VAL A 574 31.22 -24.60 -1.46
C VAL A 574 30.96 -24.38 0.02
N LEU A 575 31.98 -24.64 0.85
CA LEU A 575 31.99 -24.21 2.25
C LEU A 575 31.77 -22.69 2.31
N ASN A 576 30.78 -22.24 3.10
CA ASN A 576 30.41 -20.83 3.28
C ASN A 576 29.84 -20.13 2.03
N ALA A 577 29.07 -20.83 1.20
CA ALA A 577 28.36 -20.23 0.07
C ALA A 577 27.37 -19.11 0.42
N PHE A 578 26.96 -18.99 1.69
CA PHE A 578 25.90 -18.07 2.13
C PHE A 578 26.32 -17.31 3.41
N PRO A 579 27.34 -16.44 3.35
CA PRO A 579 27.95 -15.84 4.55
C PRO A 579 27.05 -14.84 5.29
N ARG A 580 25.98 -14.32 4.65
CA ARG A 580 25.08 -13.30 5.21
C ARG A 580 23.60 -13.69 5.20
N LEU A 581 23.28 -14.94 4.87
CA LEU A 581 21.90 -15.39 4.74
C LEU A 581 21.20 -15.36 6.10
N ARG A 582 20.13 -14.56 6.20
CA ARG A 582 19.32 -14.37 7.40
C ARG A 582 18.03 -15.16 7.33
N GLU A 583 17.44 -15.27 6.14
CA GLU A 583 16.14 -15.90 5.93
C GLU A 583 16.22 -16.96 4.83
N LEU A 584 15.86 -18.20 5.18
CA LEU A 584 15.74 -19.31 4.24
C LEU A 584 14.32 -19.86 4.27
N THR A 585 13.65 -19.86 3.13
CA THR A 585 12.30 -20.41 2.98
C THR A 585 12.27 -21.47 1.88
N ILE A 586 11.80 -22.67 2.20
CA ILE A 586 11.60 -23.78 1.25
C ILE A 586 10.17 -24.29 1.40
N ARG A 587 9.33 -24.15 0.37
CA ARG A 587 7.92 -24.55 0.46
C ARG A 587 7.49 -25.40 -0.72
N LYS A 588 6.68 -26.43 -0.48
CA LYS A 588 6.11 -27.30 -1.53
C LYS A 588 7.17 -27.88 -2.46
N CYS A 589 8.24 -28.45 -1.89
CA CYS A 589 9.32 -29.11 -2.62
C CYS A 589 9.37 -30.60 -2.19
N PRO A 590 8.38 -31.42 -2.63
CA PRO A 590 8.14 -32.76 -2.09
C PRO A 590 9.27 -33.76 -2.33
N SER A 591 9.97 -33.67 -3.47
CA SER A 591 11.03 -34.62 -3.85
C SER A 591 12.40 -34.29 -3.24
N LEU A 592 12.53 -33.20 -2.48
CA LEU A 592 13.82 -32.73 -1.97
C LEU A 592 14.33 -33.69 -0.90
N ARG A 593 15.49 -34.29 -1.14
CA ARG A 593 16.16 -35.26 -0.27
C ARG A 593 17.46 -34.71 0.29
N GLY A 594 17.96 -35.39 1.33
CA GLY A 594 19.24 -35.08 1.97
C GLY A 594 19.15 -33.93 2.95
N ASP A 595 20.31 -33.36 3.27
CA ASP A 595 20.44 -32.32 4.28
C ASP A 595 20.59 -30.93 3.64
N LEU A 596 20.11 -29.91 4.35
CA LEU A 596 20.37 -28.52 3.99
C LEU A 596 21.85 -28.16 4.15
N PRO A 597 22.33 -27.06 3.52
CA PRO A 597 23.68 -26.56 3.75
C PRO A 597 24.01 -26.43 5.24
N ILE A 598 25.06 -27.14 5.69
CA ILE A 598 25.31 -27.39 7.12
C ILE A 598 25.72 -26.11 7.88
N HIS A 599 26.40 -25.16 7.23
CA HIS A 599 26.94 -23.95 7.84
C HIS A 599 26.18 -22.69 7.41
N LEU A 600 25.21 -22.27 8.22
CA LEU A 600 24.44 -21.04 8.02
C LEU A 600 24.53 -20.15 9.28
N SER A 601 25.71 -19.58 9.52
CA SER A 601 26.04 -18.88 10.77
C SER A 601 25.20 -17.64 11.06
N SER A 602 24.69 -16.97 10.02
CA SER A 602 23.89 -15.74 10.12
C SER A 602 22.38 -15.96 10.05
N LEU A 603 21.94 -17.22 9.92
CA LEU A 603 20.54 -17.55 9.71
C LEU A 603 19.73 -17.24 10.98
N GLN A 604 18.71 -16.39 10.82
CA GLN A 604 17.80 -15.93 11.86
C GLN A 604 16.43 -16.59 11.73
N SER A 605 15.96 -16.79 10.49
CA SER A 605 14.65 -17.37 10.20
C SER A 605 14.76 -18.53 9.21
N LEU A 606 14.19 -19.67 9.58
CA LEU A 606 14.08 -20.84 8.72
C LEU A 606 12.63 -21.30 8.61
N GLN A 607 12.14 -21.40 7.38
CA GLN A 607 10.81 -21.90 7.10
C GLN A 607 10.84 -23.06 6.09
N ILE A 608 10.30 -24.21 6.47
CA ILE A 608 10.15 -25.37 5.60
C ILE A 608 8.72 -25.86 5.64
N GLU A 609 8.05 -25.92 4.49
CA GLU A 609 6.66 -26.36 4.39
C GLU A 609 6.49 -27.40 3.28
N LYS A 610 5.83 -28.54 3.55
CA LYS A 610 5.48 -29.53 2.50
C LYS A 610 6.71 -30.02 1.70
N CYS A 611 7.72 -30.51 2.41
CA CYS A 611 8.95 -31.09 1.86
C CYS A 611 9.15 -32.51 2.41
N ASP A 612 8.41 -33.47 1.85
CA ASP A 612 8.13 -34.75 2.52
C ASP A 612 9.33 -35.72 2.55
N GLU A 613 10.27 -35.62 1.59
CA GLU A 613 11.43 -36.52 1.49
C GLU A 613 12.72 -35.98 2.15
N LEU A 614 12.66 -34.81 2.80
CA LEU A 614 13.83 -34.18 3.42
C LEU A 614 14.18 -34.89 4.74
N SER A 615 15.47 -35.27 4.93
CA SER A 615 15.91 -36.06 6.10
C SER A 615 16.15 -35.22 7.35
N CYS A 616 16.82 -34.06 7.19
CA CYS A 616 17.10 -33.13 8.27
C CYS A 616 16.78 -31.70 7.84
N CYS A 617 15.98 -31.02 8.64
CA CYS A 617 15.54 -29.65 8.37
C CYS A 617 16.32 -28.58 9.13
N VAL A 618 17.11 -28.91 10.16
CA VAL A 618 17.75 -27.89 11.02
C VAL A 618 19.27 -27.85 10.78
N PRO A 619 19.79 -26.85 10.05
CA PRO A 619 21.23 -26.65 9.85
C PRO A 619 21.89 -26.10 11.13
N ARG A 620 23.23 -26.11 11.19
CA ARG A 620 23.96 -25.49 12.30
C ARG A 620 23.89 -23.96 12.19
N ALA A 621 22.87 -23.40 12.83
CA ALA A 621 22.52 -21.98 12.79
C ALA A 621 22.43 -21.39 14.22
N PRO A 622 23.55 -20.92 14.81
CA PRO A 622 23.58 -20.43 16.20
C PRO A 622 22.78 -19.14 16.42
N ALA A 623 22.48 -18.39 15.35
CA ALA A 623 21.75 -17.12 15.41
C ALA A 623 20.24 -17.28 15.17
N ILE A 624 19.71 -18.50 15.09
CA ILE A 624 18.31 -18.75 14.73
C ILE A 624 17.36 -18.26 15.83
N THR A 625 16.41 -17.40 15.46
CA THR A 625 15.38 -16.84 16.33
C THR A 625 13.99 -17.36 15.99
N THR A 626 13.75 -17.70 14.73
CA THR A 626 12.44 -18.14 14.22
C THR A 626 12.59 -19.43 13.43
N LEU A 627 11.80 -20.44 13.79
CA LEU A 627 11.78 -21.74 13.11
C LEU A 627 10.32 -22.14 12.82
N SER A 628 9.98 -22.35 11.55
CA SER A 628 8.64 -22.78 11.11
C SER A 628 8.75 -24.01 10.22
N ILE A 629 8.31 -25.17 10.69
CA ILE A 629 8.49 -26.46 10.02
C ILE A 629 7.14 -27.18 9.88
N SER A 630 6.80 -27.58 8.65
CA SER A 630 5.57 -28.31 8.34
C SER A 630 5.87 -29.54 7.50
N GLY A 631 5.49 -30.72 8.00
CA GLY A 631 5.70 -31.98 7.28
C GLY A 631 5.71 -33.21 8.19
N LYS A 632 5.45 -34.38 7.58
CA LYS A 632 5.17 -35.64 8.28
C LYS A 632 6.25 -36.06 9.28
N HIS A 633 7.48 -36.19 8.81
CA HIS A 633 8.63 -36.67 9.60
C HIS A 633 9.56 -35.55 10.08
N LEU A 634 9.47 -34.36 9.47
CA LEU A 634 10.36 -33.23 9.74
C LEU A 634 10.24 -32.70 11.17
N VAL A 635 9.04 -32.75 11.75
CA VAL A 635 8.81 -32.32 13.13
C VAL A 635 9.64 -33.16 14.10
N GLY A 636 9.86 -34.45 13.82
CA GLY A 636 10.72 -35.32 14.64
C GLY A 636 12.16 -34.83 14.69
N SER A 637 12.72 -34.45 13.53
CA SER A 637 14.07 -33.90 13.42
C SER A 637 14.21 -32.56 14.17
N VAL A 638 13.15 -31.75 14.24
CA VAL A 638 13.15 -30.51 15.03
C VAL A 638 13.22 -30.80 16.53
N VAL A 639 12.44 -31.77 17.02
CA VAL A 639 12.47 -32.18 18.43
C VAL A 639 13.83 -32.75 18.82
N GLU A 640 14.44 -33.55 17.94
CA GLU A 640 15.80 -34.05 18.12
C GLU A 640 16.81 -32.90 18.15
N ALA A 641 16.71 -31.93 17.23
CA ALA A 641 17.58 -30.76 17.21
C ALA A 641 17.44 -29.91 18.48
N ILE A 642 16.23 -29.69 18.99
CA ILE A 642 16.00 -28.98 20.25
C ILE A 642 16.72 -29.67 21.41
N THR A 643 16.68 -31.01 21.45
CA THR A 643 17.29 -31.83 22.50
C THR A 643 18.82 -31.85 22.41
N ASN A 644 19.37 -31.93 21.18
CA ASN A 644 20.80 -32.17 20.95
C ASN A 644 21.63 -30.91 20.67
N THR A 645 21.04 -29.85 20.10
CA THR A 645 21.79 -28.69 19.57
C THR A 645 21.65 -27.40 20.37
N GLN A 646 20.82 -27.38 21.42
CA GLN A 646 20.52 -26.21 22.25
C GLN A 646 20.36 -24.93 21.42
N LEU A 647 19.21 -24.78 20.76
CA LEU A 647 18.85 -23.58 19.97
C LEU A 647 18.64 -22.35 20.89
N THR A 648 19.69 -21.88 21.55
CA THR A 648 19.66 -20.93 22.68
C THR A 648 19.13 -19.54 22.36
N CYS A 649 19.01 -19.20 21.07
CA CYS A 649 18.51 -17.91 20.60
C CYS A 649 17.06 -17.99 20.07
N LEU A 650 16.46 -19.19 20.02
CA LEU A 650 15.14 -19.40 19.42
C LEU A 650 14.05 -18.73 20.26
N THR A 651 13.31 -17.80 19.67
CA THR A 651 12.22 -17.05 20.34
C THR A 651 10.83 -17.47 19.83
N SER A 652 10.73 -17.95 18.59
CA SER A 652 9.45 -18.40 18.00
C SER A 652 9.62 -19.73 17.29
N LEU A 653 8.77 -20.71 17.65
CA LEU A 653 8.74 -22.05 17.07
C LEU A 653 7.33 -22.36 16.57
N SER A 654 7.22 -22.70 15.29
CA SER A 654 5.98 -23.18 14.67
C SER A 654 6.21 -24.57 14.07
N ILE A 655 5.41 -25.55 14.49
CA ILE A 655 5.41 -26.90 13.94
C ILE A 655 4.02 -27.26 13.42
N SER A 656 3.93 -27.88 12.24
CA SER A 656 2.62 -28.29 11.72
C SER A 656 2.60 -29.57 10.89
N HIS A 657 1.40 -30.15 10.79
CA HIS A 657 1.07 -31.33 9.99
C HIS A 657 1.97 -32.56 10.25
N CYS A 658 2.30 -32.81 11.51
CA CYS A 658 2.99 -34.04 11.92
C CYS A 658 2.05 -35.26 11.81
N SER A 659 2.54 -36.35 11.21
CA SER A 659 1.78 -37.61 11.10
C SER A 659 2.38 -38.77 11.91
N SER A 660 3.49 -38.55 12.60
CA SER A 660 4.13 -39.54 13.45
C SER A 660 3.85 -39.23 14.93
N GLN A 661 3.85 -40.26 15.77
CA GLN A 661 3.81 -40.08 17.21
C GLN A 661 5.13 -39.45 17.66
N ILE A 662 5.06 -38.26 18.23
CA ILE A 662 6.22 -37.49 18.71
C ILE A 662 5.98 -37.08 20.14
N TRP A 663 6.99 -37.30 20.97
CA TRP A 663 7.05 -36.82 22.34
C TRP A 663 7.81 -35.49 22.37
N PHE A 664 7.12 -34.41 22.70
CA PHE A 664 7.71 -33.08 22.78
C PHE A 664 8.17 -32.79 24.22
N PRO A 665 9.48 -32.77 24.52
CA PRO A 665 10.02 -32.61 25.86
C PRO A 665 9.91 -31.16 26.33
N VAL A 666 9.17 -30.92 27.42
CA VAL A 666 9.04 -29.57 28.02
C VAL A 666 10.38 -29.10 28.58
N SER A 667 11.13 -30.00 29.24
CA SER A 667 12.40 -29.69 29.88
C SER A 667 13.51 -29.26 28.91
N ALA A 668 13.43 -29.70 27.64
CA ALA A 668 14.43 -29.39 26.62
C ALA A 668 14.06 -28.19 25.74
N ILE A 669 12.89 -27.58 25.92
CA ILE A 669 12.49 -26.38 25.19
C ILE A 669 13.54 -25.27 25.42
N PRO A 670 14.00 -24.56 24.37
CA PRO A 670 15.03 -23.54 24.53
C PRO A 670 14.60 -22.46 25.52
N PRO A 671 15.47 -22.04 26.47
CA PRO A 671 15.11 -21.08 27.52
C PRO A 671 14.76 -19.69 26.97
N SER A 672 15.10 -19.38 25.72
CA SER A 672 14.75 -18.14 25.04
C SER A 672 13.36 -18.15 24.38
N LEU A 673 12.69 -19.30 24.30
CA LEU A 673 11.45 -19.45 23.53
C LEU A 673 10.31 -18.65 24.16
N GLN A 674 9.64 -17.81 23.36
CA GLN A 674 8.53 -16.94 23.77
C GLN A 674 7.22 -17.33 23.10
N GLU A 675 7.25 -17.80 21.85
CA GLU A 675 6.08 -18.23 21.07
C GLU A 675 6.21 -19.70 20.66
N LEU A 676 5.16 -20.49 20.88
CA LEU A 676 5.02 -21.87 20.41
C LEU A 676 3.70 -22.05 19.68
N ARG A 677 3.74 -22.33 18.38
CA ARG A 677 2.58 -22.66 17.54
C ARG A 677 2.61 -24.11 17.08
N ILE A 678 1.52 -24.84 17.29
CA ILE A 678 1.35 -26.24 16.87
C ILE A 678 0.06 -26.37 16.07
N GLU A 679 0.14 -26.80 14.80
CA GLU A 679 -1.03 -26.91 13.92
C GLU A 679 -1.13 -28.27 13.22
N GLY A 680 -2.30 -28.93 13.24
CA GLY A 680 -2.51 -30.18 12.51
C GLY A 680 -1.63 -31.37 12.97
N CYS A 681 -1.07 -31.33 14.18
CA CYS A 681 -0.23 -32.39 14.77
C CYS A 681 -1.07 -33.25 15.73
N ARG A 682 -1.85 -34.18 15.18
CA ARG A 682 -2.88 -34.92 15.95
C ARG A 682 -2.30 -35.92 16.97
N GLU A 683 -1.24 -36.62 16.58
CA GLU A 683 -0.54 -37.66 17.38
C GLU A 683 0.59 -37.10 18.25
N LEU A 684 0.73 -35.77 18.34
CA LEU A 684 1.77 -35.13 19.15
C LEU A 684 1.37 -35.15 20.63
N GLU A 685 2.28 -35.61 21.48
CA GLU A 685 2.13 -35.65 22.93
C GLU A 685 3.26 -34.87 23.60
N PHE A 686 2.95 -34.26 24.74
CA PHE A 686 3.94 -33.54 25.54
C PHE A 686 4.49 -34.43 26.66
N GLN A 687 5.82 -34.49 26.76
CA GLN A 687 6.47 -35.10 27.91
C GLN A 687 6.56 -34.06 29.03
N MET A 688 5.77 -34.26 30.09
CA MET A 688 5.63 -33.34 31.23
C MET A 688 6.78 -33.51 32.24
N ASP A 689 8.02 -33.31 31.81
CA ASP A 689 9.24 -33.58 32.57
C ASP A 689 9.88 -32.33 33.22
N GLY A 690 9.22 -31.18 33.17
CA GLY A 690 9.72 -29.93 33.75
C GLY A 690 8.76 -28.76 33.61
N GLN A 691 9.27 -27.54 33.87
CA GLN A 691 8.56 -26.28 33.63
C GLN A 691 9.42 -25.35 32.77
N HIS A 692 8.78 -24.60 31.89
CA HIS A 692 9.43 -23.60 31.05
C HIS A 692 8.88 -22.20 31.36
N HIS A 693 9.79 -21.28 31.71
CA HIS A 693 9.44 -19.99 32.32
C HIS A 693 9.48 -18.81 31.35
N SER A 694 9.90 -19.01 30.10
CA SER A 694 10.03 -17.89 29.15
C SER A 694 8.89 -17.81 28.14
N LEU A 695 8.12 -18.90 27.98
CA LEU A 695 7.03 -18.96 27.03
C LEU A 695 5.89 -18.00 27.42
N GLN A 696 5.52 -17.12 26.50
CA GLN A 696 4.48 -16.11 26.66
C GLN A 696 3.24 -16.40 25.81
N GLU A 697 3.44 -16.99 24.63
CA GLU A 697 2.35 -17.28 23.69
C GLU A 697 2.33 -18.77 23.31
N LEU A 698 1.16 -19.38 23.44
CA LEU A 698 0.89 -20.76 23.05
C LEU A 698 -0.33 -20.81 22.12
N ASP A 699 -0.14 -21.32 20.91
CA ASP A 699 -1.19 -21.46 19.90
C ASP A 699 -1.27 -22.92 19.44
N ILE A 700 -2.40 -23.58 19.69
CA ILE A 700 -2.64 -24.99 19.34
C ILE A 700 -3.88 -25.09 18.47
N ARG A 701 -3.71 -25.56 17.23
CA ARG A 701 -4.79 -25.67 16.24
C ARG A 701 -4.88 -27.09 15.69
N SER A 702 -6.06 -27.71 15.72
CA SER A 702 -6.30 -29.05 15.13
C SER A 702 -5.24 -30.10 15.52
N SER A 703 -4.78 -30.08 16.78
CA SER A 703 -3.63 -30.85 17.26
C SER A 703 -3.91 -31.45 18.64
N CYS A 704 -3.03 -32.34 19.10
CA CYS A 704 -3.08 -32.96 20.44
C CYS A 704 -4.39 -33.73 20.71
N ASP A 705 -4.88 -34.48 19.72
CA ASP A 705 -6.15 -35.21 19.80
C ASP A 705 -6.10 -36.37 20.84
N SER A 706 -4.92 -36.83 21.24
CA SER A 706 -4.76 -37.84 22.29
C SER A 706 -5.17 -37.34 23.70
N LEU A 707 -5.28 -36.02 23.91
CA LEU A 707 -5.49 -35.43 25.24
C LEU A 707 -6.98 -35.17 25.52
N ALA A 708 -7.59 -36.00 26.37
CA ALA A 708 -8.95 -35.76 26.88
C ALA A 708 -9.01 -34.58 27.87
N SER A 709 -7.93 -34.32 28.62
CA SER A 709 -7.78 -33.21 29.56
C SER A 709 -6.44 -32.50 29.34
N PHE A 710 -6.47 -31.17 29.23
CA PHE A 710 -5.28 -30.37 28.92
C PHE A 710 -4.65 -29.82 30.21
N SER A 711 -3.62 -30.49 30.73
CA SER A 711 -2.83 -30.09 31.91
C SER A 711 -1.51 -29.39 31.57
N LEU A 712 -1.22 -29.22 30.28
CA LEU A 712 0.04 -28.66 29.78
C LEU A 712 0.34 -27.25 30.33
N LEU A 713 -0.70 -26.47 30.63
CA LEU A 713 -0.55 -25.09 31.12
C LEU A 713 0.23 -25.02 32.44
N ASP A 714 0.20 -26.06 33.29
CA ASP A 714 0.99 -26.11 34.54
C ASP A 714 2.50 -26.10 34.29
N SER A 715 2.91 -26.48 33.08
CA SER A 715 4.30 -26.50 32.63
C SER A 715 4.78 -25.13 32.14
N PHE A 716 3.89 -24.16 31.94
CA PHE A 716 4.19 -22.84 31.36
C PHE A 716 3.64 -21.69 32.22
N PRO A 717 4.25 -21.39 33.39
CA PRO A 717 3.69 -20.47 34.38
C PRO A 717 3.58 -18.99 33.93
N ASN A 718 4.38 -18.56 32.95
CA ASN A 718 4.47 -17.17 32.51
C ASN A 718 3.70 -16.87 31.20
N LEU A 719 2.80 -17.77 30.79
CA LEU A 719 1.95 -17.55 29.61
C LEU A 719 1.10 -16.28 29.78
N VAL A 720 1.06 -15.47 28.72
CA VAL A 720 0.23 -14.26 28.58
C VAL A 720 -0.96 -14.55 27.67
N THR A 721 -0.73 -15.31 26.61
CA THR A 721 -1.68 -15.60 25.54
C THR A 721 -1.78 -17.10 25.30
N VAL A 722 -3.01 -17.61 25.29
CA VAL A 722 -3.31 -18.99 24.89
C VAL A 722 -4.42 -19.01 23.84
N GLU A 723 -4.15 -19.62 22.69
CA GLU A 723 -5.13 -19.91 21.65
C GLU A 723 -5.25 -21.41 21.43
N ILE A 724 -6.48 -21.92 21.48
CA ILE A 724 -6.82 -23.32 21.22
C ILE A 724 -7.94 -23.35 20.17
N GLU A 725 -7.67 -23.93 19.01
CA GLU A 725 -8.62 -24.02 17.91
C GLU A 725 -8.81 -25.47 17.45
N LYS A 726 -10.05 -25.90 17.19
CA LYS A 726 -10.39 -27.18 16.53
C LYS A 726 -9.75 -28.42 17.16
N CYS A 727 -9.60 -28.45 18.49
CA CYS A 727 -9.10 -29.62 19.21
C CYS A 727 -10.30 -30.49 19.63
N GLU A 728 -10.70 -31.44 18.78
CA GLU A 728 -12.03 -32.06 18.85
C GLU A 728 -12.23 -33.01 20.04
N LYS A 729 -11.18 -33.70 20.50
CA LYS A 729 -11.25 -34.65 21.62
C LYS A 729 -11.02 -34.00 23.00
N MET A 730 -10.59 -32.74 23.03
CA MET A 730 -10.31 -32.03 24.27
C MET A 730 -11.62 -31.75 25.02
N ALA A 731 -11.79 -32.35 26.20
CA ALA A 731 -13.02 -32.25 26.98
C ALA A 731 -12.93 -31.25 28.14
N SER A 732 -11.73 -31.01 28.68
CA SER A 732 -11.52 -30.02 29.74
C SER A 732 -10.11 -29.44 29.76
N ILE A 733 -9.98 -28.20 30.24
CA ILE A 733 -8.70 -27.58 30.60
C ILE A 733 -8.54 -27.67 32.11
N VAL A 734 -7.45 -28.28 32.58
CA VAL A 734 -7.16 -28.52 34.00
C VAL A 734 -5.87 -27.82 34.36
N VAL A 735 -5.97 -26.80 35.20
CA VAL A 735 -4.81 -26.06 35.71
C VAL A 735 -4.76 -26.24 37.22
N SER A 736 -3.65 -26.76 37.74
CA SER A 736 -3.43 -26.99 39.17
C SER A 736 -2.56 -25.92 39.82
N ARG A 737 -1.84 -25.14 39.02
CA ARG A 737 -0.93 -24.06 39.46
C ARG A 737 -1.47 -22.68 39.06
N SER A 738 -0.91 -21.62 39.64
CA SER A 738 -1.29 -20.25 39.28
C SER A 738 -0.62 -19.83 37.95
N LEU A 739 -1.43 -19.32 37.02
CA LEU A 739 -1.06 -18.66 35.76
C LEU A 739 -1.18 -17.15 35.93
N SER A 740 -0.31 -16.56 36.74
CA SER A 740 -0.40 -15.14 37.15
C SER A 740 -0.24 -14.14 36.01
N CYS A 741 0.31 -14.56 34.87
CA CYS A 741 0.57 -13.70 33.72
C CYS A 741 -0.52 -13.78 32.62
N LEU A 742 -1.43 -14.75 32.70
CA LEU A 742 -2.37 -15.03 31.61
C LEU A 742 -3.40 -13.90 31.49
N ARG A 743 -3.44 -13.25 30.32
CA ARG A 743 -4.35 -12.13 30.01
C ARG A 743 -5.37 -12.48 28.93
N TYR A 744 -5.00 -13.31 27.96
CA TYR A 744 -5.81 -13.60 26.79
C TYR A 744 -6.00 -15.11 26.61
N LEU A 745 -7.26 -15.53 26.54
CA LEU A 745 -7.62 -16.92 26.25
C LEU A 745 -8.64 -16.99 25.12
N TRP A 746 -8.25 -17.66 24.03
CA TRP A 746 -9.10 -17.93 22.87
C TRP A 746 -9.34 -19.43 22.73
N ILE A 747 -10.59 -19.86 22.74
CA ILE A 747 -11.00 -21.24 22.46
C ILE A 747 -12.01 -21.23 21.32
N LYS A 748 -11.69 -21.89 20.22
CA LYS A 748 -12.46 -21.84 18.98
C LYS A 748 -12.73 -23.24 18.44
N TYR A 749 -13.96 -23.51 18.03
CA TYR A 749 -14.40 -24.74 17.34
C TYR A 749 -13.99 -26.04 18.06
N CYS A 750 -13.94 -26.04 19.39
CA CYS A 750 -13.60 -27.23 20.19
C CYS A 750 -14.88 -27.97 20.60
N GLY A 751 -15.33 -28.90 19.75
CA GLY A 751 -16.66 -29.53 19.86
C GLY A 751 -16.92 -30.29 21.17
N SER A 752 -15.92 -31.00 21.70
CA SER A 752 -16.06 -31.76 22.95
C SER A 752 -15.78 -30.96 24.22
N MET A 753 -15.42 -29.68 24.11
CA MET A 753 -15.02 -28.86 25.26
C MET A 753 -16.20 -28.68 26.21
N LYS A 754 -16.12 -29.26 27.41
CA LYS A 754 -17.18 -29.22 28.44
C LYS A 754 -16.89 -28.22 29.56
N SER A 755 -15.61 -28.03 29.93
CA SER A 755 -15.26 -27.19 31.08
C SER A 755 -13.89 -26.54 30.97
N VAL A 756 -13.82 -25.29 31.42
CA VAL A 756 -12.58 -24.51 31.64
C VAL A 756 -12.51 -23.98 33.08
N SER A 757 -13.28 -24.58 33.99
CA SER A 757 -13.54 -24.06 35.34
C SER A 757 -12.31 -23.86 36.23
N THR A 758 -11.25 -24.63 36.00
CA THR A 758 -10.01 -24.51 36.77
C THR A 758 -9.28 -23.18 36.52
N ILE A 759 -9.49 -22.57 35.35
CA ILE A 759 -8.87 -21.29 34.97
C ILE A 759 -9.34 -20.15 35.89
N TRP A 760 -10.57 -20.22 36.40
CA TRP A 760 -11.12 -19.18 37.29
C TRP A 760 -10.32 -19.00 38.56
N MET A 761 -9.75 -20.10 39.10
CA MET A 761 -8.89 -20.05 40.27
C MET A 761 -7.42 -19.87 39.90
N ALA A 762 -7.01 -20.39 38.75
CA ALA A 762 -5.61 -20.43 38.35
C ALA A 762 -5.11 -19.11 37.73
N ALA A 763 -5.94 -18.37 36.99
CA ALA A 763 -5.53 -17.22 36.17
C ALA A 763 -6.12 -15.88 36.64
N PRO A 764 -5.71 -15.33 37.79
CA PRO A 764 -6.35 -14.17 38.40
C PRO A 764 -6.23 -12.85 37.61
N GLN A 765 -5.39 -12.79 36.58
CA GLN A 765 -5.16 -11.60 35.74
C GLN A 765 -5.83 -11.70 34.36
N LEU A 766 -6.68 -12.70 34.13
CA LEU A 766 -7.31 -12.90 32.81
C LEU A 766 -8.21 -11.71 32.44
N GLU A 767 -7.91 -11.04 31.33
CA GLU A 767 -8.60 -9.83 30.88
C GLU A 767 -9.61 -10.10 29.78
N ARG A 768 -9.30 -11.02 28.85
CA ARG A 768 -10.17 -11.34 27.72
C ARG A 768 -10.34 -12.84 27.54
N LEU A 769 -11.59 -13.25 27.35
CA LEU A 769 -11.99 -14.60 27.03
C LEU A 769 -12.82 -14.61 25.75
N SER A 770 -12.49 -15.50 24.83
CA SER A 770 -13.21 -15.70 23.59
C SER A 770 -13.54 -17.17 23.41
N LEU A 771 -14.83 -17.48 23.27
CA LEU A 771 -15.37 -18.80 23.06
C LEU A 771 -16.15 -18.81 21.74
N VAL A 772 -15.67 -19.54 20.73
CA VAL A 772 -16.33 -19.61 19.41
C VAL A 772 -16.62 -21.06 19.09
N GLY A 773 -17.84 -21.40 18.66
CA GLY A 773 -18.19 -22.74 18.18
C GLY A 773 -17.90 -23.88 19.18
N CYS A 774 -18.14 -23.65 20.47
CA CYS A 774 -17.96 -24.63 21.55
C CYS A 774 -19.33 -25.03 22.13
N PRO A 775 -20.06 -25.98 21.51
CA PRO A 775 -21.48 -26.22 21.82
C PRO A 775 -21.71 -26.85 23.20
N GLU A 776 -20.79 -27.67 23.70
CA GLU A 776 -20.95 -28.39 24.97
C GLU A 776 -20.42 -27.64 26.20
N ILE A 777 -19.81 -26.45 26.01
CA ILE A 777 -19.07 -25.76 27.05
C ILE A 777 -19.99 -25.24 28.15
N ASN A 778 -19.59 -25.49 29.40
CA ASN A 778 -20.23 -24.95 30.58
C ASN A 778 -19.20 -24.22 31.45
N LEU A 779 -19.49 -22.97 31.81
CA LEU A 779 -18.63 -22.16 32.66
C LEU A 779 -19.01 -22.24 34.14
N CYS A 780 -20.08 -22.96 34.50
CA CYS A 780 -20.53 -23.14 35.87
C CYS A 780 -19.52 -23.94 36.71
N ALA A 781 -18.90 -23.27 37.68
CA ALA A 781 -18.11 -23.90 38.73
C ALA A 781 -18.51 -23.34 40.10
N PRO A 782 -18.55 -24.15 41.17
CA PRO A 782 -18.63 -23.64 42.53
C PRO A 782 -17.29 -22.97 42.89
N GLY A 783 -17.26 -21.64 43.04
CA GLY A 783 -16.01 -20.90 43.28
C GLY A 783 -16.15 -19.37 43.39
N VAL A 784 -15.03 -18.71 43.68
CA VAL A 784 -14.88 -17.24 43.88
C VAL A 784 -15.06 -16.49 42.55
N PRO A 785 -15.76 -15.34 42.53
CA PRO A 785 -15.93 -14.54 41.32
C PRO A 785 -14.60 -14.08 40.71
N HIS A 786 -14.53 -14.08 39.38
CA HIS A 786 -13.38 -13.60 38.62
C HIS A 786 -13.51 -12.09 38.34
N HIS A 787 -12.69 -11.28 39.00
CA HIS A 787 -12.81 -9.82 38.98
C HIS A 787 -12.04 -9.13 37.84
N SER A 788 -11.04 -9.78 37.24
CA SER A 788 -10.14 -9.14 36.27
C SER A 788 -10.62 -9.21 34.81
N LEU A 789 -11.65 -10.03 34.53
CA LEU A 789 -12.14 -10.27 33.18
C LEU A 789 -12.95 -9.07 32.70
N ARG A 790 -12.47 -8.37 31.65
CA ARG A 790 -13.10 -7.16 31.11
C ARG A 790 -13.84 -7.41 29.80
N TYR A 791 -13.39 -8.35 28.98
CA TYR A 791 -13.95 -8.64 27.67
C TYR A 791 -14.34 -10.12 27.51
N LEU A 792 -15.58 -10.38 27.12
CA LEU A 792 -16.08 -11.72 26.86
C LEU A 792 -16.73 -11.76 25.47
N PHE A 793 -16.21 -12.61 24.60
CA PHE A 793 -16.80 -12.90 23.29
C PHE A 793 -17.29 -14.34 23.25
N ILE A 794 -18.56 -14.54 22.90
CA ILE A 794 -19.21 -15.83 22.78
C ILE A 794 -19.84 -15.88 21.40
N SER A 795 -19.46 -16.86 20.59
CA SER A 795 -20.02 -17.05 19.25
C SER A 795 -20.40 -18.52 19.03
N TYR A 796 -21.60 -18.80 18.52
CA TYR A 796 -22.10 -20.16 18.24
C TYR A 796 -21.97 -21.17 19.41
N CYS A 797 -22.31 -20.75 20.63
CA CYS A 797 -22.26 -21.59 21.85
C CYS A 797 -23.66 -21.71 22.50
N GLU A 798 -24.60 -22.39 21.84
CA GLU A 798 -26.03 -22.37 22.19
C GLU A 798 -26.36 -22.86 23.61
N LYS A 799 -25.68 -23.92 24.10
CA LYS A 799 -25.87 -24.43 25.46
C LYS A 799 -25.47 -23.40 26.52
N LEU A 800 -24.41 -22.65 26.27
CA LEU A 800 -23.91 -21.61 27.18
C LEU A 800 -24.89 -20.44 27.24
N VAL A 801 -25.38 -20.01 26.08
CA VAL A 801 -26.40 -18.95 25.97
C VAL A 801 -27.70 -19.41 26.65
N SER A 802 -28.17 -20.63 26.40
CA SER A 802 -29.47 -21.11 26.94
C SER A 802 -29.50 -21.35 28.46
N THR A 803 -28.38 -21.72 29.10
CA THR A 803 -28.31 -22.13 30.52
C THR A 803 -27.96 -21.01 31.52
N ALA A 804 -27.71 -19.78 31.07
CA ALA A 804 -26.92 -18.76 31.78
C ALA A 804 -27.47 -18.14 33.09
N ALA A 805 -27.64 -18.94 34.15
CA ALA A 805 -27.75 -18.45 35.53
C ALA A 805 -26.37 -18.03 36.15
N PHE A 806 -25.26 -18.16 35.42
CA PHE A 806 -23.90 -18.09 35.99
C PHE A 806 -23.19 -16.71 35.85
N MET A 807 -23.63 -15.85 34.95
CA MET A 807 -22.91 -14.60 34.61
C MET A 807 -22.99 -13.54 35.72
N ASN A 808 -24.10 -13.49 36.46
CA ASN A 808 -24.33 -12.46 37.49
C ASN A 808 -23.54 -12.70 38.79
N SER A 809 -23.06 -13.93 39.05
CA SER A 809 -22.24 -14.22 40.24
C SER A 809 -20.74 -14.33 39.94
N GLN A 810 -20.35 -14.72 38.72
CA GLN A 810 -18.95 -15.08 38.42
C GLN A 810 -18.10 -13.97 37.80
N PHE A 811 -18.65 -12.98 37.07
CA PHE A 811 -17.85 -12.00 36.31
C PHE A 811 -18.18 -10.54 36.67
N GLN A 812 -17.90 -10.15 37.92
CA GLN A 812 -18.24 -8.82 38.44
C GLN A 812 -17.44 -7.65 37.83
N GLY A 813 -16.36 -7.92 37.09
CA GLY A 813 -15.52 -6.91 36.43
C GLY A 813 -15.75 -6.76 34.92
N LEU A 814 -16.75 -7.43 34.35
CA LEU A 814 -16.97 -7.49 32.91
C LEU A 814 -17.52 -6.16 32.37
N ILE A 815 -16.90 -5.64 31.31
CA ILE A 815 -17.21 -4.32 30.72
C ILE A 815 -17.78 -4.45 29.31
N HIS A 816 -17.22 -5.38 28.52
CA HIS A 816 -17.64 -5.62 27.14
C HIS A 816 -18.09 -7.07 26.98
N LEU A 817 -19.30 -7.25 26.47
CA LEU A 817 -19.86 -8.55 26.13
C LEU A 817 -20.32 -8.54 24.68
N TRP A 818 -19.83 -9.50 23.89
CA TRP A 818 -20.31 -9.73 22.54
C TRP A 818 -20.80 -11.17 22.43
N ILE A 819 -22.09 -11.32 22.11
CA ILE A 819 -22.72 -12.60 21.79
C ILE A 819 -23.07 -12.65 20.30
N GLU A 820 -22.63 -13.70 19.61
CA GLU A 820 -22.85 -13.91 18.19
C GLU A 820 -23.39 -15.32 17.87
N GLY A 821 -24.24 -15.43 16.85
CA GLY A 821 -24.59 -16.70 16.22
C GLY A 821 -26.01 -17.19 16.48
N GLU A 822 -26.47 -18.12 15.65
CA GLU A 822 -27.85 -18.59 15.65
C GLU A 822 -28.16 -19.40 16.92
N CYS A 823 -29.07 -18.88 17.75
CA CYS A 823 -29.55 -19.53 18.97
C CYS A 823 -31.03 -19.91 18.79
N GLU A 824 -31.32 -21.06 18.19
CA GLU A 824 -32.71 -21.45 17.87
C GLU A 824 -33.53 -21.81 19.12
N SER A 825 -32.88 -22.34 20.16
CA SER A 825 -33.53 -22.70 21.43
C SER A 825 -33.91 -21.51 22.32
N VAL A 826 -33.46 -20.28 21.99
CA VAL A 826 -33.68 -19.09 22.82
C VAL A 826 -34.62 -18.12 22.11
N LYS A 827 -35.88 -18.02 22.57
CA LYS A 827 -36.90 -17.14 21.97
C LYS A 827 -36.79 -15.68 22.41
N CYS A 828 -36.33 -15.42 23.64
CA CYS A 828 -36.16 -14.08 24.21
C CYS A 828 -34.83 -13.94 24.96
N LEU A 829 -34.29 -12.71 24.98
CA LEU A 829 -32.95 -12.41 25.50
C LEU A 829 -32.93 -10.99 26.07
N PRO A 830 -32.24 -10.73 27.21
CA PRO A 830 -31.56 -11.66 28.12
C PRO A 830 -32.52 -12.33 29.13
N LYS A 831 -32.14 -13.49 29.71
CA LYS A 831 -32.88 -14.12 30.82
C LYS A 831 -32.56 -13.45 32.17
N GLU A 832 -33.35 -13.70 33.20
CA GLU A 832 -33.12 -13.15 34.54
C GLU A 832 -31.76 -13.61 35.12
N GLY A 833 -30.94 -12.66 35.60
CA GLY A 833 -29.61 -12.95 36.15
C GLY A 833 -28.50 -13.17 35.12
N TRP A 834 -28.68 -12.72 33.87
CA TRP A 834 -27.71 -12.95 32.78
C TRP A 834 -26.50 -12.00 32.71
N LEU A 835 -26.61 -10.76 33.20
CA LEU A 835 -25.64 -9.71 32.89
C LEU A 835 -25.18 -8.99 34.15
N PRO A 836 -23.86 -8.80 34.37
CA PRO A 836 -23.34 -8.09 35.53
C PRO A 836 -23.55 -6.57 35.39
N ALA A 837 -23.79 -5.87 36.51
CA ALA A 837 -24.04 -4.42 36.53
C ALA A 837 -22.84 -3.55 36.07
N SER A 838 -21.64 -4.13 35.99
CA SER A 838 -20.41 -3.48 35.51
C SER A 838 -20.35 -3.29 33.99
N LEU A 839 -21.28 -3.88 33.24
CA LEU A 839 -21.23 -3.91 31.78
C LEU A 839 -21.43 -2.51 31.18
N GLU A 840 -20.50 -2.06 30.34
CA GLU A 840 -20.56 -0.76 29.64
C GLU A 840 -20.99 -0.89 28.18
N SER A 841 -20.73 -2.03 27.53
CA SER A 841 -21.07 -2.27 26.13
C SER A 841 -21.56 -3.70 25.91
N LEU A 842 -22.69 -3.83 25.21
CA LEU A 842 -23.32 -5.09 24.86
C LEU A 842 -23.52 -5.17 23.34
N THR A 843 -22.93 -6.18 22.70
CA THR A 843 -23.13 -6.46 21.27
C THR A 843 -23.83 -7.80 21.09
N LEU A 844 -24.89 -7.78 20.28
CA LEU A 844 -25.71 -8.93 19.92
C LEU A 844 -25.70 -9.05 18.39
N SER A 845 -25.16 -10.14 17.85
CA SER A 845 -24.98 -10.32 16.40
C SER A 845 -25.54 -11.66 15.91
N GLY A 846 -26.26 -11.70 14.79
CA GLY A 846 -26.65 -12.97 14.15
C GLY A 846 -27.61 -13.84 14.98
N LEU A 847 -28.35 -13.26 15.93
CA LEU A 847 -29.22 -14.01 16.84
C LEU A 847 -30.59 -14.29 16.20
N SER A 848 -31.12 -15.50 16.46
CA SER A 848 -32.44 -15.97 16.02
C SER A 848 -33.59 -15.62 16.98
N VAL A 849 -33.37 -14.71 17.93
CA VAL A 849 -34.36 -14.30 18.95
C VAL A 849 -35.49 -13.46 18.35
N GLU A 850 -36.71 -13.57 18.87
CA GLU A 850 -37.89 -12.83 18.41
C GLU A 850 -38.11 -11.52 19.21
N THR A 851 -37.76 -11.54 20.50
CA THR A 851 -38.03 -10.45 21.46
C THR A 851 -36.81 -10.11 22.33
N LEU A 852 -36.53 -8.81 22.49
CA LEU A 852 -35.55 -8.26 23.46
C LEU A 852 -36.23 -7.83 24.76
N GLU A 853 -35.82 -8.38 25.90
CA GLU A 853 -36.41 -8.15 27.22
C GLU A 853 -35.79 -6.92 27.95
N CYS A 854 -36.39 -5.75 27.80
CA CYS A 854 -35.87 -4.48 28.33
C CYS A 854 -35.84 -4.43 29.87
N ASN A 855 -36.86 -4.99 30.53
CA ASN A 855 -36.93 -5.04 31.99
C ASN A 855 -35.78 -5.84 32.61
N ARG A 856 -35.24 -6.80 31.85
CA ARG A 856 -34.10 -7.63 32.23
C ARG A 856 -32.74 -6.97 31.97
N LEU A 857 -32.73 -5.82 31.29
CA LEU A 857 -31.56 -4.97 31.11
C LEU A 857 -31.57 -3.78 32.10
N ALA A 858 -32.72 -3.44 32.67
CA ALA A 858 -32.92 -2.23 33.47
C ALA A 858 -31.97 -2.08 34.68
N HIS A 859 -31.43 -3.19 35.22
CA HIS A 859 -30.47 -3.18 36.32
C HIS A 859 -29.03 -2.81 35.89
N LEU A 860 -28.75 -2.71 34.59
CA LEU A 860 -27.43 -2.39 34.03
C LEU A 860 -27.18 -0.88 34.01
N THR A 861 -26.89 -0.31 35.18
CA THR A 861 -26.70 1.14 35.36
C THR A 861 -25.43 1.70 34.71
N SER A 862 -24.49 0.85 34.29
CA SER A 862 -23.23 1.25 33.64
C SER A 862 -23.27 1.12 32.11
N LEU A 863 -24.36 0.61 31.52
CA LEU A 863 -24.41 0.30 30.09
C LEU A 863 -24.54 1.57 29.25
N HIS A 864 -23.53 1.87 28.44
CA HIS A 864 -23.46 3.06 27.58
C HIS A 864 -23.77 2.77 26.11
N GLU A 865 -23.46 1.55 25.64
CA GLU A 865 -23.62 1.14 24.25
C GLU A 865 -24.35 -0.20 24.13
N LEU A 866 -25.36 -0.23 23.26
CA LEU A 866 -26.04 -1.45 22.84
C LEU A 866 -26.02 -1.55 21.31
N SER A 867 -25.49 -2.65 20.78
CA SER A 867 -25.36 -2.85 19.34
C SER A 867 -26.01 -4.16 18.92
N ILE A 868 -26.90 -4.09 17.92
CA ILE A 868 -27.68 -5.21 17.38
C ILE A 868 -27.36 -5.32 15.88
N TYR A 869 -26.71 -6.42 15.49
CA TYR A 869 -26.26 -6.68 14.13
C TYR A 869 -26.92 -7.94 13.57
N GLU A 870 -27.44 -7.86 12.35
CA GLU A 870 -27.88 -9.04 11.58
C GLU A 870 -28.79 -10.02 12.35
N CYS A 871 -29.75 -9.51 13.14
CA CYS A 871 -30.73 -10.31 13.86
C CYS A 871 -32.06 -10.32 13.07
N PRO A 872 -32.29 -11.27 12.15
CA PRO A 872 -33.38 -11.20 11.18
C PRO A 872 -34.77 -11.45 11.79
N LYS A 873 -34.85 -12.26 12.85
CA LYS A 873 -36.11 -12.63 13.52
C LYS A 873 -36.52 -11.66 14.63
N LEU A 874 -35.61 -10.78 15.06
CA LEU A 874 -35.87 -9.85 16.15
C LEU A 874 -36.85 -8.79 15.68
N GLU A 875 -38.07 -8.82 16.20
CA GLU A 875 -39.18 -7.93 15.82
C GLU A 875 -39.66 -7.07 17.01
N ASN A 876 -39.55 -7.59 18.22
CA ASN A 876 -40.19 -7.03 19.41
C ASN A 876 -39.18 -6.62 20.50
N MET A 877 -39.59 -5.66 21.32
CA MET A 877 -38.93 -5.32 22.60
C MET A 877 -40.01 -5.40 23.68
N GLU A 878 -39.84 -6.22 24.71
CA GLU A 878 -40.77 -6.34 25.85
C GLU A 878 -40.26 -5.58 27.09
N GLY A 879 -41.15 -5.16 27.98
CA GLY A 879 -40.82 -4.31 29.14
C GLY A 879 -41.02 -2.81 28.94
N GLU A 880 -40.64 -2.00 29.94
CA GLU A 880 -40.91 -0.56 30.01
C GLU A 880 -39.93 0.29 29.20
N LYS A 881 -38.64 0.32 29.58
CA LYS A 881 -37.58 1.11 28.93
C LYS A 881 -36.25 0.37 28.97
N LEU A 882 -35.41 0.61 27.96
CA LEU A 882 -33.99 0.27 28.05
C LEU A 882 -33.29 1.10 29.17
N PRO A 883 -32.08 0.69 29.62
CA PRO A 883 -31.35 1.39 30.68
C PRO A 883 -31.12 2.87 30.38
N ALA A 884 -31.40 3.73 31.35
CA ALA A 884 -31.25 5.17 31.23
C ALA A 884 -29.79 5.63 31.02
N SER A 885 -28.81 4.76 31.30
CA SER A 885 -27.38 5.01 31.07
C SER A 885 -26.96 4.94 29.60
N LEU A 886 -27.80 4.38 28.71
CA LEU A 886 -27.47 4.19 27.30
C LEU A 886 -27.30 5.53 26.57
N LYS A 887 -26.13 5.69 25.95
CA LYS A 887 -25.79 6.84 25.12
C LYS A 887 -25.96 6.52 23.63
N GLN A 888 -25.72 5.26 23.25
CA GLN A 888 -25.69 4.81 21.85
C GLN A 888 -26.46 3.51 21.65
N LEU A 889 -27.25 3.46 20.58
CA LEU A 889 -27.95 2.27 20.09
C LEU A 889 -27.71 2.10 18.59
N TYR A 890 -27.09 0.98 18.21
CA TYR A 890 -26.90 0.61 16.80
C TYR A 890 -27.81 -0.56 16.42
N ILE A 891 -28.56 -0.41 15.34
CA ILE A 891 -29.37 -1.49 14.74
C ILE A 891 -29.02 -1.60 13.26
N ILE A 892 -28.25 -2.61 12.88
CA ILE A 892 -27.75 -2.77 11.51
C ILE A 892 -28.12 -4.16 11.00
N GLY A 893 -28.71 -4.24 9.81
CA GLY A 893 -29.04 -5.54 9.19
C GLY A 893 -30.14 -6.35 9.90
N SER A 894 -30.91 -5.73 10.80
CA SER A 894 -32.05 -6.35 11.52
C SER A 894 -33.38 -5.77 11.03
N PRO A 895 -33.97 -6.27 9.92
CA PRO A 895 -35.01 -5.58 9.17
C PRO A 895 -36.36 -5.44 9.90
N LEU A 896 -36.76 -6.42 10.71
CA LEU A 896 -38.05 -6.40 11.42
C LEU A 896 -38.07 -5.33 12.52
N LEU A 897 -37.11 -5.40 13.45
CA LEU A 897 -36.91 -4.37 14.49
C LEU A 897 -36.61 -3.00 13.87
N GLY A 898 -35.67 -2.95 12.91
CA GLY A 898 -35.24 -1.71 12.27
C GLY A 898 -36.40 -0.96 11.61
N LYS A 899 -37.28 -1.66 10.88
CA LYS A 899 -38.46 -1.05 10.25
C LYS A 899 -39.44 -0.46 11.26
N ARG A 900 -39.70 -1.16 12.37
CA ARG A 900 -40.60 -0.66 13.42
C ARG A 900 -40.01 0.52 14.18
N CYS A 901 -38.70 0.53 14.39
CA CYS A 901 -37.99 1.67 14.96
C CYS A 901 -37.99 2.88 14.00
N GLU A 902 -37.75 2.69 12.70
CA GLU A 902 -37.85 3.75 11.67
C GLU A 902 -39.25 4.37 11.63
N MET A 903 -40.29 3.54 11.74
CA MET A 903 -41.69 3.96 11.76
C MET A 903 -42.15 4.55 13.09
N LYS A 904 -41.27 4.64 14.10
CA LYS A 904 -41.58 5.07 15.48
C LYS A 904 -42.84 4.37 16.03
N ASP A 905 -42.89 3.05 15.89
CA ASP A 905 -44.02 2.24 16.35
C ASP A 905 -44.45 2.60 17.79
N PRO A 906 -45.75 2.88 18.05
CA PRO A 906 -46.24 3.32 19.36
C PRO A 906 -45.93 2.37 20.51
N GLN A 907 -45.77 1.08 20.23
CA GLN A 907 -45.46 0.06 21.25
C GLN A 907 -43.96 -0.07 21.52
N LEU A 908 -43.09 0.40 20.60
CA LEU A 908 -41.63 0.19 20.68
C LEU A 908 -40.88 1.50 20.96
N TRP A 909 -41.25 2.58 20.27
CA TRP A 909 -40.54 3.87 20.34
C TRP A 909 -40.42 4.43 21.76
N PRO A 910 -41.44 4.35 22.65
CA PRO A 910 -41.30 4.80 24.04
C PRO A 910 -40.18 4.10 24.83
N LYS A 911 -39.75 2.91 24.37
CA LYS A 911 -38.72 2.09 25.04
C LYS A 911 -37.29 2.54 24.71
N ILE A 912 -37.09 3.25 23.60
CA ILE A 912 -35.75 3.66 23.11
C ILE A 912 -35.60 5.18 22.91
N SER A 913 -36.69 5.95 22.91
CA SER A 913 -36.71 7.38 22.57
C SER A 913 -35.87 8.30 23.47
N HIS A 914 -35.46 7.81 24.65
CA HIS A 914 -34.62 8.55 25.59
C HIS A 914 -33.12 8.46 25.26
N ILE A 915 -32.71 7.62 24.30
CA ILE A 915 -31.31 7.39 23.93
C ILE A 915 -30.84 8.50 22.95
N PRO A 916 -29.74 9.23 23.26
CA PRO A 916 -29.30 10.38 22.45
C PRO A 916 -28.87 10.05 21.02
N ALA A 917 -28.25 8.90 20.79
CA ALA A 917 -27.74 8.50 19.48
C ALA A 917 -28.26 7.12 19.07
N ILE A 918 -29.26 7.10 18.18
CA ILE A 918 -29.79 5.88 17.58
C ILE A 918 -29.40 5.86 16.09
N ARG A 919 -28.68 4.82 15.65
CA ARG A 919 -28.33 4.62 14.23
C ARG A 919 -28.96 3.35 13.68
N MET A 920 -29.64 3.48 12.54
CA MET A 920 -30.28 2.38 11.84
C MET A 920 -29.75 2.31 10.41
N MET A 921 -29.38 1.12 9.95
CA MET A 921 -28.86 0.91 8.59
C MET A 921 -29.41 -0.39 8.01
N LYS A 922 -29.82 -0.35 6.73
CA LYS A 922 -30.20 -1.54 5.96
C LYS A 922 -28.93 -2.27 5.52
N SER A 923 -28.92 -3.60 5.59
CA SER A 923 -27.83 -4.40 5.02
C SER A 923 -27.90 -4.30 3.49
N THR A 924 -27.18 -3.36 2.89
CA THR A 924 -26.61 -3.58 1.56
C THR A 924 -25.50 -4.58 1.77
N VAL A 925 -25.54 -5.72 1.08
CA VAL A 925 -24.61 -6.85 1.22
C VAL A 925 -23.17 -6.38 1.41
N VAL A 926 -22.80 -6.19 2.67
CA VAL A 926 -21.44 -6.12 3.17
C VAL A 926 -21.39 -7.41 3.95
N LYS A 927 -20.78 -8.44 3.36
CA LYS A 927 -20.16 -9.46 4.21
C LYS A 927 -19.17 -8.68 5.07
N VAL A 928 -19.56 -8.36 6.30
CA VAL A 928 -18.60 -7.98 7.32
C VAL A 928 -17.79 -9.25 7.54
N TYR A 929 -16.71 -9.41 6.78
CA TYR A 929 -15.57 -10.13 7.33
C TYR A 929 -15.15 -9.27 8.51
N SER A 930 -15.60 -9.63 9.71
CA SER A 930 -14.75 -9.45 10.88
C SER A 930 -13.39 -9.99 10.44
N ILE A 931 -12.37 -9.16 10.54
CA ILE A 931 -11.00 -9.55 10.25
C ILE A 931 -10.60 -10.50 11.38
N PRO A 932 -10.52 -11.83 11.22
CA PRO A 932 -9.35 -12.49 11.77
C PRO A 932 -8.19 -11.91 10.97
N LEU A 933 -7.06 -11.65 11.62
CA LEU A 933 -5.79 -11.56 10.91
C LEU A 933 -5.68 -12.82 10.03
N LYS A 934 -6.06 -12.70 8.76
CA LYS A 934 -5.81 -13.71 7.75
C LYS A 934 -4.37 -13.49 7.36
N ASP A 935 -3.50 -14.17 8.09
CA ASP A 935 -2.23 -14.54 7.52
C ASP A 935 -2.49 -15.48 6.35
N THR A 936 -1.91 -15.11 5.22
CA THR A 936 -2.07 -15.76 3.92
C THR A 936 -1.42 -17.15 3.92
N SER A 937 -2.20 -18.23 3.77
CA SER A 937 -1.77 -19.37 2.93
C SER A 937 -2.90 -20.36 2.61
N SER A 938 -2.85 -20.83 1.37
CA SER A 938 -3.52 -21.98 0.76
C SER A 938 -4.77 -21.71 -0.09
N TYR A 939 -4.64 -22.21 -1.33
CA TYR A 939 -5.50 -22.05 -2.49
C TYR A 939 -6.67 -23.05 -2.44
N GLY A 940 -7.87 -22.58 -2.76
CA GLY A 940 -8.98 -23.36 -3.30
C GLY A 940 -9.76 -22.48 -4.27
N LYS A 941 -9.82 -22.86 -5.55
CA LYS A 941 -10.47 -22.09 -6.62
C LYS A 941 -11.93 -21.76 -6.25
N GLN A 942 -12.29 -20.48 -6.20
CA GLN A 942 -13.69 -20.03 -6.20
C GLN A 942 -14.14 -19.86 -7.65
N PHE A 943 -15.17 -20.59 -8.08
CA PHE A 943 -15.93 -20.25 -9.29
C PHE A 943 -16.96 -19.18 -8.92
N ASN A 944 -16.86 -17.99 -9.51
CA ASN A 944 -17.87 -16.94 -9.41
C ASN A 944 -18.85 -17.10 -10.58
N ILE A 945 -20.09 -17.52 -10.30
CA ILE A 945 -21.20 -17.43 -11.26
C ILE A 945 -21.97 -16.14 -10.94
N ARG A 946 -21.94 -15.16 -11.86
CA ARG A 946 -22.79 -13.96 -11.82
C ARG A 946 -24.22 -14.37 -12.19
N LEU A 947 -25.17 -14.20 -11.28
CA LEU A 947 -26.60 -14.26 -11.60
C LEU A 947 -26.99 -12.98 -12.35
N SER A 948 -27.27 -13.07 -13.66
CA SER A 948 -27.98 -12.01 -14.38
C SER A 948 -29.46 -12.04 -13.99
N LYS A 949 -30.05 -10.87 -13.71
CA LYS A 949 -31.48 -10.71 -13.37
C LYS A 949 -32.39 -11.55 -14.29
N GLY A 950 -33.19 -12.45 -13.70
CA GLY A 950 -34.40 -12.98 -14.34
C GLY A 950 -34.56 -14.50 -14.53
N ARG A 951 -34.04 -15.39 -13.67
CA ARG A 951 -34.43 -16.82 -13.65
C ARG A 951 -34.57 -17.36 -12.22
N THR A 952 -35.51 -18.29 -12.01
CA THR A 952 -35.87 -18.87 -10.71
C THR A 952 -34.86 -19.93 -10.23
N GLU A 953 -34.70 -20.07 -8.91
CA GLU A 953 -33.70 -20.92 -8.22
C GLU A 953 -33.73 -22.41 -8.61
N ILE A 954 -34.84 -22.90 -9.18
CA ILE A 954 -35.04 -24.30 -9.57
C ILE A 954 -34.29 -24.65 -10.86
N GLU A 955 -34.12 -23.71 -11.80
CA GLU A 955 -33.40 -23.96 -13.07
C GLU A 955 -31.87 -23.95 -12.90
N ALA A 956 -31.36 -23.28 -11.85
CA ALA A 956 -29.93 -23.24 -11.53
C ALA A 956 -29.43 -24.57 -10.93
N ALA A 957 -30.26 -25.23 -10.12
CA ALA A 957 -29.96 -26.54 -9.54
C ALA A 957 -29.88 -27.67 -10.61
N ASP A 958 -30.71 -27.60 -11.66
CA ASP A 958 -30.71 -28.57 -12.76
C ASP A 958 -29.58 -28.38 -13.77
N LYS A 959 -28.99 -27.17 -13.84
CA LYS A 959 -27.75 -26.92 -14.59
C LYS A 959 -26.53 -27.43 -13.83
N GLN A 960 -26.50 -27.22 -12.51
CA GLN A 960 -25.45 -27.72 -11.62
C GLN A 960 -25.43 -29.26 -11.54
N ARG A 961 -26.59 -29.92 -11.60
CA ARG A 961 -26.68 -31.40 -11.72
C ARG A 961 -26.12 -31.95 -13.03
N ARG A 962 -26.28 -31.23 -14.15
CA ARG A 962 -25.74 -31.65 -15.45
C ARG A 962 -24.23 -31.43 -15.55
N GLU A 963 -23.73 -30.32 -15.02
CA GLU A 963 -22.28 -30.01 -15.03
C GLU A 963 -21.46 -30.87 -14.05
N CYS A 964 -22.06 -31.35 -12.95
CA CYS A 964 -21.39 -32.32 -12.04
C CYS A 964 -21.36 -33.77 -12.57
N SER A 965 -22.25 -34.12 -13.51
CA SER A 965 -22.30 -35.47 -14.13
C SER A 965 -21.12 -35.75 -15.06
N ASP A 966 -20.55 -34.71 -15.69
CA ASP A 966 -19.45 -34.85 -16.64
C ASP A 966 -18.05 -34.92 -15.98
N ILE A 967 -17.97 -34.82 -14.64
CA ILE A 967 -16.72 -34.81 -13.85
C ILE A 967 -16.68 -35.94 -12.80
N GLY A 968 -17.66 -36.85 -12.81
CA GLY A 968 -17.60 -38.10 -12.03
C GLY A 968 -17.67 -37.95 -10.50
N ILE A 969 -18.33 -36.90 -9.97
CA ILE A 969 -18.50 -36.69 -8.52
C ILE A 969 -19.94 -37.04 -8.11
N THR A 970 -20.11 -38.06 -7.26
CA THR A 970 -21.39 -38.42 -6.66
C THR A 970 -21.60 -37.63 -5.35
N ILE A 971 -22.60 -36.74 -5.30
CA ILE A 971 -22.98 -36.04 -4.06
C ILE A 971 -24.11 -36.83 -3.39
N GLY A 972 -23.81 -37.46 -2.24
CA GLY A 972 -24.81 -38.07 -1.37
C GLY A 972 -25.61 -37.00 -0.64
N ALA A 973 -26.93 -36.98 -0.83
CA ALA A 973 -27.83 -36.06 -0.14
C ALA A 973 -28.23 -36.61 1.23
N THR A 974 -28.31 -35.74 2.24
CA THR A 974 -29.22 -35.93 3.38
C THR A 974 -29.94 -34.60 3.58
N ILE A 975 -31.27 -34.68 3.61
CA ILE A 975 -32.24 -33.56 3.54
C ILE A 975 -32.13 -32.66 4.77
#